data_AF-A0A661P6N2-F1
#
_entry.id   AF-A0A661P6N2-F1
#
_cell.length_a   1.000
_cell.length_b   1.000
_cell.length_c   1.000
_cell.angle_alpha   90.00
_cell.angle_beta   90.00
_cell.angle_gamma   90.00
#
_symmetry.space_group_name_H-M   'P 1'
#
loop_
_entity.id
_entity.type
_entity.pdbx_description
1 polymer ?
#
loop_
_entity_poly.entity_id
_entity_poly.type
_entity_poly.pdbx_seq_one_letter_code
_entity_poly.pdbx_strand_id
1 'polypeptide(L)'
;MQSMFFSDAETDKDQTFLDEAWNILLGGDIKSTMSFLSKRSSYGDYFDDNARVSETIRVTEFFLSYDFNEIENVPAKHLKELSQLVAWRRVTRNGDCFGHETQPYAPLIGTGARFNLDIKKMYREMYGPGDLPNGTTSWNPVQDSKEISLWPELRILSKYPMSVREVLLLCVGNLSNSGLIVLEEDFVSETRLLLECFSILSGENIIDTHPNPEQKLMLFTVKELRQFAADNNVRVFGAKHRIAEEIVSHVNPKKLNSFIKTIFSGLCLQILIDNCRLFKNHIRDQTHLLDSYITWLENVQVLGQKVYVSSPSYPDPNTDLTPRHGFDSEYSRQYLIDPFWSEEVRSVREIWDPGCDLIIRELCEKYQWFAGLYIEDAIRDYLPKPILKAFDLECIKGGFSGSILSKYGEARVVELGIKFRIEDVLNCRNCEKQFLPTSVTPYVVKRVDGKVLFCDSCYNQAFLSDLRSDLGLDKNKMLDQLLELSNILEAVPTYSFVKRPMLINVPIEKQVEIVCALAKFPPADSFKSTFGSWLKALILAGVLDDGTMKGPLGIRCLALDGHECLSMAEKTVDDWMYSNGIPHEKEFMYPDHPKYNPSGRLRADWRVENFLIEYAGLLDMPDYAATMETKKSLSVASGFELIVLGPEDILNLAKPLGVLLRGKGS
;
A
#
# COMPACT_ATOMS: atom_id res chain seq x y z
N MET A 1 34.59 31.10 -28.59
CA MET A 1 33.50 30.81 -27.63
C MET A 1 32.13 30.91 -28.31
N GLN A 2 31.73 32.05 -28.90
CA GLN A 2 30.54 32.14 -29.78
C GLN A 2 30.58 31.06 -30.90
N SER A 3 31.70 30.93 -31.60
CA SER A 3 31.84 29.96 -32.70
C SER A 3 31.81 28.47 -32.31
N MET A 4 31.85 28.11 -31.02
CA MET A 4 31.89 26.70 -30.57
C MET A 4 30.50 26.12 -30.28
N PHE A 5 29.46 26.95 -30.14
CA PHE A 5 28.10 26.51 -29.83
C PHE A 5 27.05 26.91 -30.88
N PHE A 6 27.36 27.87 -31.76
CA PHE A 6 26.43 28.38 -32.77
C PHE A 6 26.61 27.73 -34.16
N SER A 7 27.33 26.60 -34.27
CA SER A 7 27.49 25.90 -35.57
C SER A 7 26.21 25.27 -36.09
N ASP A 8 25.20 25.10 -35.23
CA ASP A 8 23.99 24.32 -35.52
C ASP A 8 22.73 25.22 -35.51
N ALA A 9 22.88 26.52 -35.73
CA ALA A 9 21.75 27.40 -36.06
C ALA A 9 21.34 27.12 -37.50
N GLU A 10 20.16 26.51 -37.69
CA GLU A 10 19.72 26.06 -39.02
C GLU A 10 19.33 27.24 -39.93
N THR A 11 19.07 28.43 -39.35
CA THR A 11 18.75 29.64 -40.13
C THR A 11 19.37 30.92 -39.53
N ASP A 12 19.63 31.92 -40.38
CA ASP A 12 20.12 33.26 -39.98
C ASP A 12 19.19 33.98 -38.98
N LYS A 13 17.91 33.60 -38.93
CA LYS A 13 16.93 34.18 -38.00
C LYS A 13 17.09 33.67 -36.57
N ASP A 14 17.49 32.42 -36.41
CA ASP A 14 17.70 31.80 -35.10
C ASP A 14 18.98 32.37 -34.46
N GLN A 15 20.01 32.58 -35.27
CA GLN A 15 21.25 33.20 -34.82
C GLN A 15 21.04 34.66 -34.36
N THR A 16 20.26 35.43 -35.13
CA THR A 16 19.94 36.83 -34.79
C THR A 16 19.16 36.93 -33.47
N PHE A 17 18.24 35.99 -33.22
CA PHE A 17 17.46 35.94 -31.98
C PHE A 17 18.32 35.61 -30.76
N LEU A 18 19.22 34.63 -30.90
CA LEU A 18 20.14 34.24 -29.83
C LEU A 18 21.12 35.38 -29.48
N ASP A 19 21.59 36.12 -30.48
CA ASP A 19 22.44 37.29 -30.26
C ASP A 19 21.68 38.47 -29.61
N GLU A 20 20.38 38.66 -29.89
CA GLU A 20 19.54 39.65 -29.18
C GLU A 20 19.28 39.26 -27.73
N ALA A 21 18.92 38.00 -27.46
CA ALA A 21 18.73 37.50 -26.10
C ALA A 21 20.02 37.59 -25.27
N TRP A 22 21.17 37.30 -25.90
CA TRP A 22 22.50 37.43 -25.33
C TRP A 22 22.83 38.86 -24.92
N ASN A 23 22.56 39.83 -25.79
CA ASN A 23 22.81 41.24 -25.51
C ASN A 23 21.90 41.82 -24.42
N ILE A 24 20.64 41.36 -24.32
CA ILE A 24 19.73 41.74 -23.22
C ILE A 24 20.21 41.17 -21.88
N LEU A 25 20.71 39.92 -21.89
CA LEU A 25 21.24 39.26 -20.68
C LEU A 25 22.51 39.95 -20.16
N LEU A 26 23.43 40.31 -21.06
CA LEU A 26 24.66 41.04 -20.70
C LEU A 26 24.39 42.46 -20.15
N GLY A 27 23.23 43.03 -20.46
CA GLY A 27 22.75 44.29 -19.87
C GLY A 27 22.27 44.18 -18.42
N GLY A 28 22.20 42.96 -17.85
CA GLY A 28 21.88 42.72 -16.44
C GLY A 28 20.40 42.78 -16.06
N ASP A 29 19.48 42.84 -17.04
CA ASP A 29 18.03 42.89 -16.78
C ASP A 29 17.32 41.58 -17.17
N ILE A 30 17.34 40.63 -16.23
CA ILE A 30 16.70 39.31 -16.33
C ILE A 30 15.19 39.42 -16.57
N LYS A 31 14.52 40.47 -16.06
CA LYS A 31 13.07 40.66 -16.22
C LYS A 31 12.72 40.99 -17.67
N SER A 32 13.57 41.79 -18.33
CA SER A 32 13.45 42.10 -19.75
C SER A 32 13.79 40.91 -20.63
N THR A 33 14.79 40.09 -20.29
CA THR A 33 15.08 38.83 -20.99
C THR A 33 13.88 37.88 -20.93
N MET A 34 13.31 37.67 -19.74
CA MET A 34 12.16 36.76 -19.58
C MET A 34 10.89 37.30 -20.24
N SER A 35 10.68 38.63 -20.23
CA SER A 35 9.57 39.26 -20.96
C SER A 35 9.73 39.11 -22.48
N PHE A 36 10.94 39.29 -23.01
CA PHE A 36 11.27 39.10 -24.42
C PHE A 36 11.02 37.66 -24.89
N LEU A 37 11.45 36.68 -24.09
CA LEU A 37 11.19 35.25 -24.34
C LEU A 37 9.69 34.89 -24.28
N SER A 38 8.94 35.48 -23.33
CA SER A 38 7.49 35.24 -23.20
C SER A 38 6.64 35.89 -24.30
N LYS A 39 7.05 37.04 -24.85
CA LYS A 39 6.28 37.75 -25.89
C LYS A 39 6.31 37.02 -27.24
N ARG A 40 7.30 36.15 -27.47
CA ARG A 40 7.41 35.38 -28.71
C ARG A 40 6.67 34.04 -28.64
N SER A 41 6.46 33.46 -27.44
CA SER A 41 5.64 32.25 -27.28
C SER A 41 4.14 32.49 -27.57
N SER A 42 3.70 33.75 -27.51
CA SER A 42 2.32 34.19 -27.82
C SER A 42 2.03 34.48 -29.29
N TYR A 43 3.01 34.44 -30.20
CA TYR A 43 2.76 34.51 -31.65
C TYR A 43 2.67 33.09 -32.22
N GLY A 44 1.44 32.60 -32.34
CA GLY A 44 1.11 31.23 -32.74
C GLY A 44 1.13 31.02 -34.26
N ASP A 45 2.31 30.96 -34.86
CA ASP A 45 2.46 30.44 -36.22
C ASP A 45 3.38 29.21 -36.25
N TYR A 46 2.77 28.10 -36.68
CA TYR A 46 3.34 26.88 -37.27
C TYR A 46 4.79 26.53 -36.92
N PHE A 47 5.02 25.87 -35.77
CA PHE A 47 6.12 24.93 -35.63
C PHE A 47 5.74 23.78 -34.69
N ASP A 48 6.16 22.57 -35.08
CA ASP A 48 6.06 21.31 -34.36
C ASP A 48 6.63 21.42 -32.93
N ASP A 49 5.97 20.79 -31.96
CA ASP A 49 6.30 20.88 -30.52
C ASP A 49 7.76 20.48 -30.24
N ASN A 50 8.39 19.70 -31.13
CA ASN A 50 9.80 19.31 -31.06
C ASN A 50 10.80 20.47 -31.23
N ALA A 51 10.47 21.50 -32.01
CA ALA A 51 11.38 22.65 -32.23
C ALA A 51 11.42 23.59 -31.01
N ARG A 52 10.27 23.80 -30.35
CA ARG A 52 10.16 24.54 -29.08
C ARG A 52 10.94 23.84 -27.94
N VAL A 53 11.00 22.52 -27.98
CA VAL A 53 11.77 21.68 -27.05
C VAL A 53 13.27 21.83 -27.28
N SER A 54 13.75 21.80 -28.54
CA SER A 54 15.17 21.93 -28.89
C SER A 54 15.78 23.28 -28.48
N GLU A 55 15.06 24.38 -28.68
CA GLU A 55 15.59 25.73 -28.42
C GLU A 55 15.63 26.07 -26.92
N THR A 56 14.70 25.50 -26.14
CA THR A 56 14.70 25.59 -24.68
C THR A 56 15.76 24.67 -24.05
N ILE A 57 16.09 23.55 -24.68
CA ILE A 57 17.20 22.66 -24.28
C ILE A 57 18.54 23.41 -24.39
N ARG A 58 18.82 24.09 -25.51
CA ARG A 58 20.09 24.81 -25.72
C ARG A 58 20.32 25.95 -24.72
N VAL A 59 19.28 26.71 -24.37
CA VAL A 59 19.37 27.76 -23.33
C VAL A 59 19.53 27.17 -21.91
N THR A 60 19.01 25.97 -21.67
CA THR A 60 19.13 25.29 -20.36
C THR A 60 20.52 24.66 -20.21
N GLU A 61 21.05 24.01 -21.24
CA GLU A 61 22.43 23.50 -21.26
C GLU A 61 23.46 24.63 -21.10
N PHE A 62 23.18 25.81 -21.66
CA PHE A 62 23.98 27.03 -21.50
C PHE A 62 24.15 27.48 -20.03
N PHE A 63 23.12 27.35 -19.19
CA PHE A 63 23.22 27.70 -17.76
C PHE A 63 23.78 26.55 -16.91
N LEU A 64 23.65 25.31 -17.38
CA LEU A 64 24.15 24.11 -16.71
C LEU A 64 25.65 23.87 -16.92
N SER A 65 26.29 24.55 -17.88
CA SER A 65 27.73 24.43 -18.16
C SER A 65 28.63 25.35 -17.31
N TYR A 66 28.08 26.13 -16.38
CA TYR A 66 28.85 27.02 -15.50
C TYR A 66 29.39 26.28 -14.27
N ASP A 67 30.66 26.53 -13.93
CA ASP A 67 31.27 26.06 -12.67
C ASP A 67 30.74 26.89 -11.48
N PHE A 68 30.64 26.28 -10.30
CA PHE A 68 30.15 26.92 -9.06
C PHE A 68 30.97 28.17 -8.69
N ASN A 69 32.26 28.20 -9.05
CA ASN A 69 33.15 29.36 -8.87
C ASN A 69 32.79 30.53 -9.80
N GLU A 70 32.12 30.29 -10.92
CA GLU A 70 31.68 31.33 -11.86
C GLU A 70 30.35 31.96 -11.43
N ILE A 71 29.54 31.23 -10.64
CA ILE A 71 28.29 31.71 -10.03
C ILE A 71 28.58 32.65 -8.84
N GLU A 72 29.78 32.59 -8.26
CA GLU A 72 30.19 33.40 -7.10
C GLU A 72 30.20 34.92 -7.38
N ASN A 73 30.28 35.32 -8.65
CA ASN A 73 30.25 36.72 -9.08
C ASN A 73 28.84 37.24 -9.40
N VAL A 74 27.81 36.39 -9.30
CA VAL A 74 26.41 36.80 -9.47
C VAL A 74 25.96 37.55 -8.20
N PRO A 75 25.36 38.74 -8.30
CA PRO A 75 24.90 39.48 -7.11
C PRO A 75 23.95 38.62 -6.25
N ALA A 76 24.17 38.61 -4.93
CA ALA A 76 23.50 37.72 -3.97
C ALA A 76 21.96 37.70 -4.07
N LYS A 77 21.33 38.79 -4.51
CA LYS A 77 19.87 38.86 -4.74
C LYS A 77 19.40 37.95 -5.88
N HIS A 78 20.22 37.79 -6.92
CA HIS A 78 19.92 36.96 -8.08
C HIS A 78 20.34 35.51 -7.85
N LEU A 79 21.37 35.23 -7.06
CA LEU A 79 21.72 33.86 -6.62
C LEU A 79 20.53 33.17 -5.92
N LYS A 80 19.78 33.90 -5.11
CA LYS A 80 18.58 33.40 -4.43
C LYS A 80 17.44 33.13 -5.42
N GLU A 81 17.21 34.02 -6.37
CA GLU A 81 16.18 33.87 -7.40
C GLU A 81 16.54 32.77 -8.41
N LEU A 82 17.81 32.65 -8.79
CA LEU A 82 18.33 31.66 -9.74
C LEU A 82 18.34 30.25 -9.14
N SER A 83 18.74 30.11 -7.87
CA SER A 83 18.65 28.82 -7.16
C SER A 83 17.21 28.38 -6.95
N GLN A 84 16.30 29.32 -6.68
CA GLN A 84 14.86 29.06 -6.63
C GLN A 84 14.31 28.66 -8.01
N LEU A 85 14.71 29.33 -9.09
CA LEU A 85 14.26 29.04 -10.46
C LEU A 85 14.79 27.70 -10.99
N VAL A 86 16.04 27.37 -10.69
CA VAL A 86 16.68 26.10 -11.09
C VAL A 86 16.10 24.93 -10.30
N ALA A 87 15.86 25.10 -8.99
CA ALA A 87 15.12 24.12 -8.20
C ALA A 87 13.68 23.95 -8.71
N TRP A 88 13.01 25.06 -9.04
CA TRP A 88 11.64 25.09 -9.55
C TRP A 88 11.49 24.37 -10.91
N ARG A 89 12.38 24.65 -11.87
CA ARG A 89 12.28 24.06 -13.22
C ARG A 89 12.62 22.57 -13.26
N ARG A 90 13.45 22.09 -12.31
CA ARG A 90 13.79 20.66 -12.17
C ARG A 90 12.63 19.86 -11.57
N VAL A 91 11.86 20.48 -10.68
CA VAL A 91 10.61 19.91 -10.10
C VAL A 91 9.51 19.77 -11.16
N THR A 92 9.42 20.70 -12.12
CA THR A 92 8.31 20.73 -13.09
C THR A 92 8.52 19.93 -14.38
N ARG A 93 9.76 19.52 -14.74
CA ARG A 93 10.07 18.98 -16.09
C ARG A 93 10.01 17.44 -16.24
N ASN A 94 9.85 16.68 -15.15
CA ASN A 94 9.74 15.20 -15.21
C ASN A 94 8.29 14.69 -15.18
N GLY A 95 7.31 15.57 -15.38
CA GLY A 95 5.88 15.30 -15.17
C GLY A 95 5.13 14.73 -16.38
N ASP A 96 5.70 13.77 -17.12
CA ASP A 96 4.94 13.00 -18.14
C ASP A 96 5.24 11.49 -18.16
N CYS A 97 5.81 10.95 -17.08
CA CYS A 97 5.97 9.51 -16.91
C CYS A 97 5.17 9.05 -15.67
N PHE A 98 4.15 8.22 -15.92
CA PHE A 98 3.29 7.50 -14.99
C PHE A 98 3.78 7.31 -13.53
N GLY A 99 2.89 7.62 -12.59
CA GLY A 99 2.82 6.98 -11.28
C GLY A 99 3.52 7.72 -10.14
N HIS A 100 2.71 8.14 -9.18
CA HIS A 100 3.07 8.56 -7.82
C HIS A 100 4.45 8.08 -7.31
N GLU A 101 5.24 9.01 -6.76
CA GLU A 101 6.44 8.85 -5.89
C GLU A 101 7.75 9.53 -6.37
N THR A 102 7.71 10.76 -6.88
CA THR A 102 8.95 11.51 -7.19
C THR A 102 9.04 12.86 -6.50
N GLN A 103 9.06 12.92 -5.16
CA GLN A 103 9.58 14.10 -4.42
C GLN A 103 10.29 13.67 -3.13
N PRO A 104 11.57 14.04 -2.94
CA PRO A 104 11.95 14.75 -1.70
C PRO A 104 13.20 15.66 -1.86
N TYR A 105 13.20 16.99 -1.64
CA TYR A 105 14.48 17.76 -1.71
C TYR A 105 14.72 18.86 -0.64
N ALA A 106 13.87 19.01 0.38
CA ALA A 106 14.03 20.09 1.38
C ALA A 106 15.33 20.04 2.24
N PRO A 107 15.82 18.86 2.71
CA PRO A 107 16.92 18.84 3.69
C PRO A 107 18.31 19.15 3.11
N LEU A 108 18.45 19.25 1.80
CA LEU A 108 19.76 19.20 1.13
C LEU A 108 20.29 20.54 0.67
N ILE A 109 19.62 21.65 0.91
CA ILE A 109 20.10 22.98 0.45
C ILE A 109 21.25 23.52 1.35
N GLY A 110 21.71 22.73 2.31
CA GLY A 110 22.87 23.03 3.16
C GLY A 110 22.55 24.05 4.25
N THR A 111 23.38 24.08 5.30
CA THR A 111 23.19 24.92 6.49
C THR A 111 23.24 26.44 6.21
N GLY A 112 23.72 26.85 5.04
CA GLY A 112 23.76 28.24 4.58
C GLY A 112 22.47 28.73 3.92
N ALA A 113 21.69 27.84 3.31
CA ALA A 113 20.37 28.18 2.78
C ALA A 113 19.33 27.93 3.88
N ARG A 114 19.34 28.77 4.91
CA ARG A 114 18.23 28.83 5.84
C ARG A 114 17.02 29.30 5.05
N PHE A 115 16.13 28.38 4.69
CA PHE A 115 14.75 28.74 4.52
C PHE A 115 14.32 29.27 5.88
N ASN A 116 14.28 30.60 6.02
CA ASN A 116 13.72 31.25 7.18
C ASN A 116 12.20 31.11 7.08
N LEU A 117 11.74 29.86 7.05
CA LEU A 117 10.35 29.45 7.12
C LEU A 117 9.93 29.83 8.52
N ASP A 118 9.35 31.02 8.66
CA ASP A 118 8.62 31.36 9.86
C ASP A 118 7.32 30.55 9.82
N ILE A 119 7.44 29.25 10.13
CA ILE A 119 6.33 28.28 10.16
C ILE A 119 5.21 28.85 11.04
N LYS A 120 5.56 29.52 12.13
CA LYS A 120 4.57 30.20 12.99
C LYS A 120 3.86 31.36 12.30
N LYS A 121 4.54 32.14 11.46
CA LYS A 121 3.91 33.17 10.63
C LYS A 121 3.06 32.55 9.53
N MET A 122 3.56 31.54 8.82
CA MET A 122 2.81 30.80 7.80
C MET A 122 1.51 30.22 8.38
N TYR A 123 1.59 29.51 9.50
CA TYR A 123 0.41 28.98 10.19
C TYR A 123 -0.50 30.09 10.73
N ARG A 124 0.04 31.20 11.27
CA ARG A 124 -0.78 32.36 11.67
C ARG A 124 -1.46 33.06 10.50
N GLU A 125 -0.84 33.06 9.32
CA GLU A 125 -1.40 33.64 8.10
C GLU A 125 -2.43 32.71 7.45
N MET A 126 -2.24 31.39 7.56
CA MET A 126 -3.19 30.37 7.07
C MET A 126 -4.41 30.20 7.98
N TYR A 127 -4.21 30.18 9.30
CA TYR A 127 -5.22 29.77 10.27
C TYR A 127 -5.64 30.91 11.23
N GLY A 128 -5.03 32.08 11.11
CA GLY A 128 -5.31 33.22 11.98
C GLY A 128 -4.58 33.16 13.34
N PRO A 129 -4.60 34.26 14.12
CA PRO A 129 -3.82 34.40 15.35
C PRO A 129 -4.33 33.58 16.55
N GLY A 130 -5.50 32.95 16.45
CA GLY A 130 -6.15 32.20 17.54
C GLY A 130 -6.11 30.67 17.42
N ASP A 131 -5.87 30.14 16.21
CA ASP A 131 -6.01 28.70 15.91
C ASP A 131 -4.66 27.98 15.82
N LEU A 132 -3.66 28.42 16.60
CA LEU A 132 -2.51 27.56 16.86
C LEU A 132 -3.01 26.42 17.76
N PRO A 133 -2.96 25.15 17.32
CA PRO A 133 -3.57 24.05 18.06
C PRO A 133 -3.03 23.99 19.49
N ASN A 134 -3.89 24.12 20.49
CA ASN A 134 -3.52 24.03 21.90
C ASN A 134 -3.06 22.59 22.21
N GLY A 135 -1.76 22.34 22.03
CA GLY A 135 -1.14 21.01 22.20
C GLY A 135 0.08 20.78 21.30
N THR A 136 0.28 21.55 20.23
CA THR A 136 1.42 21.39 19.31
C THR A 136 2.70 22.07 19.77
N THR A 137 2.83 22.44 21.05
CA THR A 137 4.14 22.83 21.61
C THR A 137 5.17 21.69 21.60
N SER A 138 4.74 20.44 21.34
CA SER A 138 5.67 19.33 21.07
C SER A 138 6.11 19.22 19.61
N TRP A 139 5.41 19.88 18.66
CA TRP A 139 5.99 20.24 17.36
C TRP A 139 6.84 21.48 17.55
N ASN A 140 7.85 21.36 18.42
CA ASN A 140 9.06 22.11 18.12
C ASN A 140 9.42 21.71 16.68
N PRO A 141 9.66 22.64 15.73
CA PRO A 141 10.61 22.33 14.68
C PRO A 141 11.78 21.75 15.47
N VAL A 142 11.99 20.45 15.30
CA VAL A 142 12.98 19.64 16.02
C VAL A 142 14.10 20.57 16.42
N GLN A 143 14.36 20.75 17.73
CA GLN A 143 15.42 21.66 18.16
C GLN A 143 16.66 21.30 17.34
N ASP A 144 16.96 22.12 16.32
CA ASP A 144 17.77 21.77 15.15
C ASP A 144 19.16 21.25 15.54
N SER A 145 19.58 21.53 16.76
CA SER A 145 20.86 21.12 17.31
C SER A 145 20.92 19.66 17.80
N LYS A 146 19.83 19.05 18.28
CA LYS A 146 19.90 17.75 18.99
C LYS A 146 19.69 16.52 18.11
N GLU A 147 18.91 16.64 17.04
CA GLU A 147 18.67 15.50 16.14
C GLU A 147 19.56 15.57 14.91
N ILE A 148 19.99 16.75 14.43
CA ILE A 148 21.11 16.83 13.47
C ILE A 148 22.41 16.27 14.11
N SER A 149 22.53 16.26 15.44
CA SER A 149 23.60 15.52 16.13
C SER A 149 23.38 14.00 16.23
N LEU A 150 22.19 13.49 15.93
CA LEU A 150 21.89 12.06 15.82
C LEU A 150 22.20 11.49 14.42
N TRP A 151 22.48 12.35 13.43
CA TRP A 151 22.68 11.95 12.03
C TRP A 151 23.91 12.66 11.42
N PRO A 152 25.13 12.38 11.90
CA PRO A 152 26.37 12.96 11.37
C PRO A 152 26.55 12.76 9.86
N GLU A 153 25.92 11.75 9.27
CA GLU A 153 25.92 11.43 7.84
C GLU A 153 25.29 12.56 7.02
N LEU A 154 24.23 13.21 7.50
CA LEU A 154 23.62 14.36 6.80
C LEU A 154 24.56 15.56 6.71
N ARG A 155 25.46 15.73 7.69
CA ARG A 155 26.50 16.77 7.63
C ARG A 155 27.57 16.45 6.60
N ILE A 156 27.88 15.17 6.42
CA ILE A 156 28.77 14.70 5.35
C ILE A 156 28.15 15.07 4.00
N LEU A 157 26.85 14.82 3.82
CA LEU A 157 26.11 15.13 2.57
C LEU A 157 26.12 16.61 2.18
N SER A 158 26.07 17.52 3.15
CA SER A 158 26.08 18.97 2.91
C SER A 158 27.33 19.49 2.21
N LYS A 159 28.41 18.70 2.18
CA LYS A 159 29.69 19.03 1.55
C LYS A 159 29.77 18.64 0.07
N TYR A 160 28.83 17.86 -0.44
CA TYR A 160 28.86 17.38 -1.82
C TYR A 160 27.99 18.22 -2.77
N PRO A 161 28.29 18.20 -4.08
CA PRO A 161 27.46 18.84 -5.09
C PRO A 161 25.99 18.40 -5.04
N MET A 162 25.08 19.24 -5.57
CA MET A 162 23.64 18.96 -5.57
C MET A 162 23.32 17.64 -6.29
N SER A 163 24.02 17.33 -7.38
CA SER A 163 23.90 16.05 -8.10
C SER A 163 24.12 14.83 -7.19
N VAL A 164 25.19 14.81 -6.39
CA VAL A 164 25.49 13.69 -5.47
C VAL A 164 24.40 13.53 -4.42
N ARG A 165 23.91 14.66 -3.90
CA ARG A 165 22.83 14.72 -2.91
C ARG A 165 21.50 14.22 -3.48
N GLU A 166 21.17 14.59 -4.71
CA GLU A 166 19.97 14.11 -5.42
C GLU A 166 20.02 12.59 -5.67
N VAL A 167 21.18 12.09 -6.11
CA VAL A 167 21.38 10.66 -6.36
C VAL A 167 21.17 9.85 -5.08
N LEU A 168 21.67 10.32 -3.94
CA LEU A 168 21.44 9.65 -2.67
C LEU A 168 19.97 9.63 -2.25
N LEU A 169 19.20 10.69 -2.55
CA LEU A 169 17.77 10.67 -2.24
C LEU A 169 16.98 9.74 -3.14
N LEU A 170 17.32 9.69 -4.42
CA LEU A 170 16.76 8.70 -5.33
C LEU A 170 17.02 7.29 -4.77
N CYS A 171 18.24 7.05 -4.29
CA CYS A 171 18.59 5.84 -3.56
C CYS A 171 17.72 5.61 -2.31
N VAL A 172 17.50 6.64 -1.48
CA VAL A 172 16.72 6.54 -0.23
C VAL A 172 15.21 6.33 -0.47
N GLY A 173 14.63 6.99 -1.49
CA GLY A 173 13.24 6.77 -1.89
C GLY A 173 13.01 5.32 -2.30
N ASN A 174 13.94 4.77 -3.08
CA ASN A 174 13.90 3.40 -3.60
C ASN A 174 14.42 2.33 -2.62
N LEU A 175 14.74 2.69 -1.37
CA LEU A 175 15.15 1.72 -0.35
C LEU A 175 14.06 0.68 -0.11
N SER A 176 14.40 -0.60 -0.31
CA SER A 176 13.62 -1.72 0.19
C SER A 176 13.62 -1.76 1.72
N ASN A 177 12.68 -2.52 2.31
CA ASN A 177 12.68 -2.79 3.76
C ASN A 177 13.95 -3.50 4.26
N SER A 178 14.76 -4.06 3.36
CA SER A 178 16.05 -4.70 3.65
C SER A 178 17.26 -3.75 3.58
N GLY A 179 17.06 -2.45 3.29
CA GLY A 179 18.17 -1.49 3.19
C GLY A 179 18.93 -1.52 1.85
N LEU A 180 18.39 -2.26 0.88
CA LEU A 180 18.97 -2.45 -0.45
C LEU A 180 18.17 -1.71 -1.52
N ILE A 181 18.86 -1.29 -2.57
CA ILE A 181 18.34 -0.55 -3.71
C ILE A 181 18.74 -1.30 -4.97
N VAL A 182 17.81 -1.45 -5.89
CA VAL A 182 18.06 -1.96 -7.23
C VAL A 182 17.76 -0.83 -8.19
N LEU A 183 18.76 -0.41 -8.95
CA LEU A 183 18.61 0.58 -10.00
C LEU A 183 18.63 -0.16 -11.34
N GLU A 184 17.62 0.07 -12.18
CA GLU A 184 17.52 -0.55 -13.50
C GLU A 184 18.69 -0.13 -14.41
N GLU A 185 19.09 -1.02 -15.31
CA GLU A 185 20.27 -0.85 -16.17
C GLU A 185 20.15 0.38 -17.08
N ASP A 186 18.93 0.68 -17.53
CA ASP A 186 18.61 1.85 -18.36
C ASP A 186 18.88 3.16 -17.60
N PHE A 187 18.70 3.17 -16.28
CA PHE A 187 18.96 4.34 -15.44
C PHE A 187 20.47 4.62 -15.29
N VAL A 188 21.29 3.57 -15.26
CA VAL A 188 22.73 3.64 -14.98
C VAL A 188 23.54 3.88 -16.26
N SER A 189 23.13 3.26 -17.37
CA SER A 189 23.86 3.28 -18.63
C SER A 189 23.86 4.65 -19.31
N GLU A 190 22.87 5.49 -19.03
CA GLU A 190 22.71 6.78 -19.70
C GLU A 190 23.42 7.95 -18.99
N THR A 191 23.88 7.78 -17.74
CA THR A 191 24.36 8.94 -16.97
C THR A 191 25.74 8.71 -16.31
N ARG A 192 26.80 9.17 -16.97
CA ARG A 192 28.17 9.25 -16.39
C ARG A 192 28.18 9.93 -15.01
N LEU A 193 27.34 10.95 -14.83
CA LEU A 193 27.18 11.67 -13.56
C LEU A 193 26.69 10.75 -12.42
N LEU A 194 25.81 9.77 -12.68
CA LEU A 194 25.32 8.83 -11.67
C LEU A 194 26.46 7.94 -11.16
N LEU A 195 27.29 7.41 -12.07
CA LEU A 195 28.44 6.59 -11.71
C LEU A 195 29.48 7.37 -10.90
N GLU A 196 29.73 8.63 -11.26
CA GLU A 196 30.61 9.52 -10.49
C GLU A 196 30.03 9.80 -9.09
N CYS A 197 28.71 10.02 -8.98
CA CYS A 197 28.04 10.18 -7.69
C CYS A 197 28.12 8.92 -6.83
N PHE A 198 27.92 7.73 -7.39
CA PHE A 198 28.06 6.46 -6.64
C PHE A 198 29.49 6.21 -6.20
N SER A 199 30.47 6.53 -7.03
CA SER A 199 31.89 6.46 -6.65
C SER A 199 32.20 7.33 -5.44
N ILE A 200 31.68 8.57 -5.42
CA ILE A 200 31.82 9.50 -4.29
C ILE A 200 31.14 8.94 -3.03
N LEU A 201 29.87 8.52 -3.14
CA LEU A 201 29.11 8.00 -1.99
C LEU A 201 29.73 6.69 -1.45
N SER A 202 30.30 5.87 -2.32
CA SER A 202 30.97 4.63 -1.92
C SER A 202 32.32 4.89 -1.26
N GLY A 203 33.11 5.84 -1.78
CA GLY A 203 34.39 6.26 -1.17
C GLY A 203 34.23 6.81 0.25
N GLU A 204 33.06 7.38 0.56
CA GLU A 204 32.70 7.91 1.87
C GLU A 204 31.99 6.89 2.78
N ASN A 205 31.90 5.63 2.33
CA ASN A 205 31.25 4.54 3.06
C ASN A 205 29.78 4.82 3.39
N ILE A 206 29.08 5.56 2.52
CA ILE A 206 27.65 5.86 2.65
C ILE A 206 26.82 4.78 1.96
N ILE A 207 27.31 4.29 0.82
CA ILE A 207 26.73 3.17 0.08
C ILE A 207 27.79 2.11 -0.21
N ASP A 208 27.36 0.86 -0.26
CA ASP A 208 28.13 -0.24 -0.83
C ASP A 208 27.58 -0.56 -2.22
N THR A 209 28.41 -0.38 -3.25
CA THR A 209 28.08 -0.71 -4.64
C THR A 209 28.25 -2.20 -4.95
N HIS A 210 28.78 -2.97 -3.99
CA HIS A 210 29.09 -4.38 -4.12
C HIS A 210 28.59 -5.19 -2.92
N PRO A 211 27.28 -5.12 -2.59
CA PRO A 211 26.75 -5.87 -1.46
C PRO A 211 27.06 -7.35 -1.60
N ASN A 212 27.32 -7.99 -0.47
CA ASN A 212 27.69 -9.39 -0.45
C ASN A 212 26.51 -10.26 -0.93
N PRO A 213 26.75 -11.51 -1.35
CA PRO A 213 25.69 -12.36 -1.88
C PRO A 213 24.52 -12.59 -0.91
N GLU A 214 24.79 -12.65 0.40
CA GLU A 214 23.77 -12.84 1.43
C GLU A 214 22.80 -11.65 1.47
N GLN A 215 23.33 -10.43 1.44
CA GLN A 215 22.56 -9.20 1.37
C GLN A 215 21.72 -9.19 0.09
N LYS A 216 22.29 -9.51 -1.08
CA LYS A 216 21.54 -9.58 -2.34
C LYS A 216 20.38 -10.59 -2.30
N LEU A 217 20.53 -11.71 -1.58
CA LEU A 217 19.46 -12.68 -1.38
C LEU A 217 18.30 -12.14 -0.53
N MET A 218 18.53 -11.12 0.30
CA MET A 218 17.47 -10.49 1.11
C MET A 218 16.41 -9.75 0.29
N LEU A 219 16.62 -9.57 -1.01
CA LEU A 219 15.63 -8.99 -1.93
C LEU A 219 14.58 -10.00 -2.40
N PHE A 220 14.89 -11.30 -2.38
CA PHE A 220 13.96 -12.36 -2.81
C PHE A 220 12.94 -12.69 -1.73
N THR A 221 11.77 -13.17 -2.09
CA THR A 221 10.80 -13.69 -1.11
C THR A 221 11.33 -14.95 -0.43
N VAL A 222 10.83 -15.28 0.78
CA VAL A 222 11.17 -16.53 1.48
C VAL A 222 10.83 -17.76 0.63
N LYS A 223 9.76 -17.67 -0.17
CA LYS A 223 9.35 -18.73 -1.09
C LYS A 223 10.38 -18.97 -2.19
N GLU A 224 10.85 -17.91 -2.85
CA GLU A 224 11.87 -18.00 -3.90
C GLU A 224 13.21 -18.52 -3.37
N LEU A 225 13.63 -18.05 -2.19
CA LEU A 225 14.86 -18.55 -1.55
C LEU A 225 14.77 -20.04 -1.21
N ARG A 226 13.64 -20.50 -0.69
CA ARG A 226 13.41 -21.93 -0.39
C ARG A 226 13.39 -22.78 -1.65
N GLN A 227 12.75 -22.29 -2.71
CA GLN A 227 12.74 -22.98 -3.99
C GLN A 227 14.16 -23.10 -4.55
N PHE A 228 14.91 -21.99 -4.58
CA PHE A 228 16.30 -21.99 -5.06
C PHE A 228 17.21 -22.90 -4.23
N ALA A 229 17.02 -22.93 -2.91
CA ALA A 229 17.73 -23.85 -2.03
C ALA A 229 17.39 -25.32 -2.35
N ALA A 230 16.11 -25.64 -2.53
CA ALA A 230 15.64 -26.98 -2.89
C ALA A 230 16.20 -27.44 -4.25
N ASP A 231 16.21 -26.56 -5.26
CA ASP A 231 16.77 -26.83 -6.60
C ASP A 231 18.28 -27.11 -6.56
N ASN A 232 18.96 -26.70 -5.48
CA ASN A 232 20.38 -26.95 -5.25
C ASN A 232 20.65 -27.96 -4.13
N ASN A 233 19.65 -28.71 -3.69
CA ASN A 233 19.73 -29.71 -2.62
C ASN A 233 20.23 -29.15 -1.26
N VAL A 234 19.97 -27.87 -0.98
CA VAL A 234 20.28 -27.23 0.31
C VAL A 234 19.01 -27.21 1.16
N ARG A 235 19.06 -27.85 2.33
CA ARG A 235 17.95 -27.79 3.30
C ARG A 235 18.07 -26.52 4.12
N VAL A 236 17.03 -25.69 4.07
CA VAL A 236 17.01 -24.40 4.75
C VAL A 236 15.79 -24.30 5.68
N PHE A 237 15.99 -23.77 6.88
CA PHE A 237 14.93 -23.59 7.88
C PHE A 237 15.09 -22.24 8.60
N GLY A 238 14.01 -21.77 9.20
CA GLY A 238 14.03 -20.57 10.04
C GLY A 238 13.84 -19.24 9.28
N ALA A 239 14.41 -18.19 9.84
CA ALA A 239 14.26 -16.81 9.37
C ALA A 239 15.02 -16.56 8.07
N LYS A 240 14.59 -15.54 7.32
CA LYS A 240 15.10 -15.20 5.98
C LYS A 240 16.63 -15.05 5.89
N HIS A 241 17.26 -14.39 6.87
CA HIS A 241 18.72 -14.24 6.91
C HIS A 241 19.44 -15.58 7.03
N ARG A 242 18.98 -16.48 7.92
CA ARG A 242 19.56 -17.83 8.05
C ARG A 242 19.41 -18.63 6.76
N ILE A 243 18.27 -18.50 6.08
CA ILE A 243 18.07 -19.14 4.78
C ILE A 243 19.10 -18.61 3.76
N ALA A 244 19.37 -17.31 3.74
CA ALA A 244 20.37 -16.71 2.87
C ALA A 244 21.80 -17.17 3.22
N GLU A 245 22.19 -17.16 4.50
CA GLU A 245 23.48 -17.66 5.00
C GLU A 245 23.73 -19.11 4.56
N GLU A 246 22.72 -19.97 4.72
CA GLU A 246 22.79 -21.39 4.34
C GLU A 246 22.95 -21.57 2.82
N ILE A 247 22.24 -20.77 2.02
CA ILE A 247 22.37 -20.77 0.56
C ILE A 247 23.79 -20.33 0.16
N VAL A 248 24.31 -19.24 0.73
CA VAL A 248 25.65 -18.74 0.42
C VAL A 248 26.73 -19.75 0.80
N SER A 249 26.56 -20.45 1.92
CA SER A 249 27.54 -21.42 2.43
C SER A 249 27.58 -22.72 1.63
N HIS A 250 26.45 -23.14 1.02
CA HIS A 250 26.31 -24.48 0.44
C HIS A 250 26.08 -24.49 -1.08
N VAL A 251 25.66 -23.39 -1.69
CA VAL A 251 25.42 -23.32 -3.14
C VAL A 251 26.69 -22.89 -3.87
N ASN A 252 26.96 -23.53 -5.02
CA ASN A 252 28.08 -23.15 -5.87
C ASN A 252 27.99 -21.65 -6.27
N PRO A 253 29.06 -20.85 -6.10
CA PRO A 253 29.04 -19.41 -6.38
C PRO A 253 28.60 -19.05 -7.80
N LYS A 254 28.88 -19.89 -8.82
CA LYS A 254 28.43 -19.64 -10.20
C LYS A 254 26.91 -19.72 -10.32
N LYS A 255 26.29 -20.72 -9.68
CA LYS A 255 24.83 -20.89 -9.66
C LYS A 255 24.15 -19.79 -8.86
N LEU A 256 24.72 -19.46 -7.69
CA LEU A 256 24.25 -18.36 -6.85
C LEU A 256 24.27 -17.03 -7.64
N ASN A 257 25.39 -16.72 -8.30
CA ASN A 257 25.49 -15.52 -9.13
C ASN A 257 24.53 -15.53 -10.32
N SER A 258 24.27 -16.70 -10.93
CA SER A 258 23.28 -16.82 -12.00
C SER A 258 21.86 -16.54 -11.51
N PHE A 259 21.52 -17.01 -10.31
CA PHE A 259 20.21 -16.78 -9.69
C PHE A 259 19.99 -15.33 -9.24
N ILE A 260 21.04 -14.71 -8.70
CA ILE A 260 21.03 -13.27 -8.41
C ILE A 260 20.81 -12.50 -9.74
N LYS A 261 21.52 -12.84 -10.81
CA LYS A 261 21.37 -12.20 -12.12
C LYS A 261 20.01 -12.40 -12.80
N THR A 262 19.27 -13.46 -12.50
CA THR A 262 17.93 -13.66 -13.10
C THR A 262 16.91 -12.60 -12.71
N ILE A 263 17.12 -11.89 -11.61
CA ILE A 263 16.27 -10.75 -11.21
C ILE A 263 16.99 -9.41 -11.43
N PHE A 264 18.33 -9.39 -11.35
CA PHE A 264 19.10 -8.17 -11.48
C PHE A 264 19.86 -8.11 -12.80
N SER A 265 19.31 -7.39 -13.78
CA SER A 265 20.10 -6.78 -14.85
C SER A 265 20.81 -5.52 -14.35
N GLY A 266 20.20 -4.80 -13.39
CA GLY A 266 20.67 -3.50 -12.90
C GLY A 266 21.76 -3.48 -11.82
N LEU A 267 22.16 -2.26 -11.43
CA LEU A 267 23.11 -1.99 -10.34
C LEU A 267 22.42 -2.15 -8.99
N CYS A 268 22.99 -2.96 -8.10
CA CYS A 268 22.48 -3.16 -6.74
C CYS A 268 23.36 -2.41 -5.74
N LEU A 269 22.75 -1.52 -4.97
CA LEU A 269 23.41 -0.68 -3.97
C LEU A 269 22.84 -1.00 -2.58
N GLN A 270 23.68 -1.01 -1.57
CA GLN A 270 23.25 -1.04 -0.17
C GLN A 270 23.54 0.29 0.48
N ILE A 271 22.59 0.87 1.22
CA ILE A 271 22.91 2.03 2.04
C ILE A 271 23.46 1.55 3.39
N LEU A 272 24.63 2.05 3.77
CA LEU A 272 25.35 1.68 4.99
C LEU A 272 25.01 2.57 6.20
N ILE A 273 24.09 3.53 6.02
CA ILE A 273 23.64 4.42 7.08
C ILE A 273 22.87 3.62 8.14
N ASP A 274 23.36 3.67 9.37
CA ASP A 274 22.65 3.11 10.52
C ASP A 274 21.25 3.72 10.63
N ASN A 275 20.24 2.88 10.86
CA ASN A 275 18.83 3.31 10.91
C ASN A 275 18.29 3.90 9.60
N CYS A 276 18.75 3.45 8.42
CA CYS A 276 18.20 3.80 7.10
C CYS A 276 16.66 3.91 7.03
N ARG A 277 15.93 3.05 7.76
CA ARG A 277 14.46 3.11 7.83
C ARG A 277 13.95 4.39 8.51
N LEU A 278 14.55 4.79 9.62
CA LEU A 278 14.22 6.04 10.31
C LEU A 278 14.62 7.24 9.44
N PHE A 279 15.74 7.14 8.71
CA PHE A 279 16.13 8.16 7.73
C PHE A 279 15.13 8.28 6.58
N LYS A 280 14.69 7.17 5.98
CA LYS A 280 13.64 7.14 4.95
C LYS A 280 12.35 7.79 5.43
N ASN A 281 11.91 7.46 6.65
CA ASN A 281 10.72 8.06 7.25
C ASN A 281 10.90 9.57 7.45
N HIS A 282 12.05 10.01 7.96
CA HIS A 282 12.34 11.42 8.16
C HIS A 282 12.33 12.22 6.84
N ILE A 283 12.96 11.70 5.78
CA ILE A 283 12.95 12.33 4.45
C ILE A 283 11.52 12.44 3.91
N ARG A 284 10.70 11.39 4.07
CA ARG A 284 9.28 11.42 3.69
C ARG A 284 8.51 12.51 4.45
N ASP A 285 8.70 12.60 5.76
CA ASP A 285 8.02 13.58 6.60
C ASP A 285 8.43 15.03 6.24
N GLN A 286 9.71 15.27 5.95
CA GLN A 286 10.20 16.58 5.49
C GLN A 286 9.66 16.97 4.11
N THR A 287 9.37 15.98 3.27
CA THR A 287 8.80 16.21 1.93
C THR A 287 7.37 16.67 2.01
N HIS A 288 6.55 15.97 2.81
CA HIS A 288 5.18 16.38 3.06
C HIS A 288 5.08 17.82 3.57
N LEU A 289 6.04 18.26 4.39
CA LEU A 289 6.12 19.65 4.86
C LEU A 289 6.43 20.66 3.73
N LEU A 290 7.32 20.29 2.80
CA LEU A 290 7.66 21.14 1.65
C LEU A 290 6.50 21.25 0.66
N ASP A 291 5.83 20.13 0.34
CA ASP A 291 4.67 20.11 -0.56
C ASP A 291 3.58 21.03 -0.04
N SER A 292 3.28 20.93 1.27
CA SER A 292 2.32 21.80 1.95
C SER A 292 2.68 23.28 1.82
N TYR A 293 3.98 23.61 1.85
CA TYR A 293 4.46 24.98 1.67
C TYR A 293 4.39 25.48 0.23
N ILE A 294 4.70 24.63 -0.76
CA ILE A 294 4.60 24.97 -2.18
C ILE A 294 3.14 25.22 -2.56
N THR A 295 2.25 24.31 -2.17
CA THR A 295 0.80 24.50 -2.34
C THR A 295 0.33 25.81 -1.70
N TRP A 296 0.87 26.19 -0.54
CA TRP A 296 0.59 27.50 0.06
C TRP A 296 1.10 28.67 -0.81
N LEU A 297 2.34 28.64 -1.29
CA LEU A 297 2.92 29.69 -2.12
C LEU A 297 2.17 29.89 -3.44
N GLU A 298 1.80 28.81 -4.12
CA GLU A 298 1.04 28.84 -5.38
C GLU A 298 -0.33 29.49 -5.17
N ASN A 299 -1.02 29.11 -4.09
CA ASN A 299 -2.31 29.68 -3.74
C ASN A 299 -2.22 31.16 -3.32
N VAL A 300 -1.08 31.60 -2.77
CA VAL A 300 -0.84 33.00 -2.40
C VAL A 300 -0.39 33.87 -3.59
N GLN A 301 0.38 33.34 -4.53
CA GLN A 301 0.90 34.12 -5.68
C GLN A 301 -0.09 34.28 -6.83
N VAL A 302 -0.96 33.31 -7.09
CA VAL A 302 -1.90 33.34 -8.22
C VAL A 302 -3.01 34.39 -8.02
N LEU A 303 -3.30 34.80 -6.78
CA LEU A 303 -4.40 35.71 -6.49
C LEU A 303 -3.93 36.79 -5.51
N GLY A 304 -3.46 37.92 -6.03
CA GLY A 304 -3.03 39.10 -5.26
C GLY A 304 -4.13 39.80 -4.42
N GLN A 305 -5.16 39.08 -3.97
CA GLN A 305 -6.13 39.52 -2.98
C GLN A 305 -6.23 38.47 -1.88
N LYS A 306 -6.29 38.93 -0.63
CA LYS A 306 -6.59 38.12 0.56
C LYS A 306 -7.89 37.35 0.34
N VAL A 307 -7.78 36.13 -0.12
CA VAL A 307 -8.85 35.14 -0.02
C VAL A 307 -8.59 34.38 1.27
N TYR A 308 -9.61 34.31 2.12
CA TYR A 308 -9.68 33.30 3.17
C TYR A 308 -9.69 31.95 2.45
N VAL A 309 -8.54 31.29 2.47
CA VAL A 309 -8.37 29.96 1.90
C VAL A 309 -9.20 28.99 2.74
N SER A 310 -10.40 28.66 2.28
CA SER A 310 -11.04 27.38 2.64
C SER A 310 -10.44 26.30 1.74
N SER A 311 -9.19 25.93 2.01
CA SER A 311 -8.53 24.73 1.49
C SER A 311 -8.25 23.84 2.70
N PRO A 312 -8.36 22.51 2.57
CA PRO A 312 -8.49 21.62 3.70
C PRO A 312 -7.19 21.64 4.49
N SER A 313 -7.23 22.28 5.65
CA SER A 313 -6.36 21.91 6.76
C SER A 313 -6.43 20.39 6.87
N TYR A 314 -5.33 19.67 6.67
CA TYR A 314 -5.21 18.38 7.33
C TYR A 314 -5.34 18.70 8.83
N PRO A 315 -6.49 18.38 9.45
CA PRO A 315 -6.84 19.01 10.71
C PRO A 315 -6.20 18.22 11.85
N ASP A 316 -6.16 18.89 12.99
CA ASP A 316 -5.94 18.25 14.29
C ASP A 316 -6.62 16.86 14.30
N PRO A 317 -5.88 15.75 14.48
CA PRO A 317 -6.45 14.42 14.54
C PRO A 317 -7.51 14.25 15.65
N ASN A 318 -7.73 15.29 16.46
CA ASN A 318 -8.78 15.37 17.45
C ASN A 318 -10.11 15.98 16.98
N THR A 319 -10.23 16.53 15.77
CA THR A 319 -11.48 17.12 15.26
C THR A 319 -12.03 16.38 14.03
N ASP A 320 -13.02 15.49 14.23
CA ASP A 320 -13.72 14.72 13.19
C ASP A 320 -14.74 15.59 12.37
N LEU A 321 -14.51 16.89 12.25
CA LEU A 321 -15.43 17.87 11.64
C LEU A 321 -15.03 18.30 10.22
N THR A 322 -14.12 17.58 9.58
CA THR A 322 -13.75 17.84 8.19
C THR A 322 -14.25 16.72 7.27
N PRO A 323 -14.95 17.05 6.18
CA PRO A 323 -15.30 16.07 5.16
C PRO A 323 -14.01 15.41 4.63
N ARG A 324 -13.95 14.08 4.64
CA ARG A 324 -12.90 13.34 3.93
C ARG A 324 -13.31 13.05 2.50
N HIS A 325 -14.61 12.82 2.31
CA HIS A 325 -15.18 12.41 1.03
C HIS A 325 -16.56 13.02 0.86
N GLY A 326 -16.64 14.06 0.05
CA GLY A 326 -17.86 14.46 -0.63
C GLY A 326 -17.71 14.20 -2.12
N PHE A 327 -18.79 14.33 -2.89
CA PHE A 327 -18.66 14.57 -4.33
C PHE A 327 -17.78 15.81 -4.49
N ASP A 328 -16.50 15.61 -4.79
CA ASP A 328 -15.59 16.71 -5.03
C ASP A 328 -16.01 17.31 -6.36
N SER A 329 -16.85 18.34 -6.27
CA SER A 329 -17.45 18.95 -7.43
C SER A 329 -16.39 19.49 -8.38
N GLU A 330 -15.14 19.73 -7.94
CA GLU A 330 -14.08 20.22 -8.81
C GLU A 330 -13.42 19.07 -9.60
N TYR A 331 -13.06 17.97 -8.95
CA TYR A 331 -12.54 16.76 -9.62
C TYR A 331 -13.60 16.13 -10.56
N SER A 332 -14.86 16.02 -10.10
CA SER A 332 -15.95 15.53 -10.95
C SER A 332 -16.31 16.51 -12.08
N ARG A 333 -16.10 17.83 -11.90
CA ARG A 333 -16.28 18.81 -12.99
C ARG A 333 -15.16 18.77 -14.02
N GLN A 334 -13.93 18.41 -13.66
CA GLN A 334 -12.86 18.26 -14.65
C GLN A 334 -13.22 17.18 -15.69
N TYR A 335 -13.87 16.09 -15.27
CA TYR A 335 -14.43 15.12 -16.20
C TYR A 335 -15.57 15.69 -17.06
N LEU A 336 -16.35 16.66 -16.57
CA LEU A 336 -17.46 17.27 -17.30
C LEU A 336 -17.03 18.36 -18.30
N ILE A 337 -15.89 19.02 -18.07
CA ILE A 337 -15.50 20.23 -18.78
C ILE A 337 -14.61 19.95 -20.01
N ASP A 338 -13.94 18.80 -20.10
CA ASP A 338 -13.16 18.47 -21.30
C ASP A 338 -14.09 17.93 -22.42
N PRO A 339 -14.27 18.66 -23.54
CA PRO A 339 -15.09 18.20 -24.67
C PRO A 339 -14.44 17.03 -25.43
N PHE A 340 -13.18 16.70 -25.16
CA PHE A 340 -12.41 15.62 -25.81
C PHE A 340 -12.33 14.38 -24.93
N TRP A 341 -13.49 13.75 -24.73
CA TRP A 341 -13.64 12.54 -23.94
C TRP A 341 -12.81 11.36 -24.48
N SER A 342 -12.04 10.71 -23.60
CA SER A 342 -11.37 9.44 -23.85
C SER A 342 -12.37 8.38 -24.36
N GLU A 343 -11.88 7.42 -25.13
CA GLU A 343 -12.65 6.26 -25.64
C GLU A 343 -13.41 5.50 -24.54
N GLU A 344 -12.95 5.65 -23.29
CA GLU A 344 -13.56 5.21 -22.03
C GLU A 344 -14.99 5.68 -21.85
N VAL A 345 -15.21 7.00 -21.92
CA VAL A 345 -16.53 7.56 -21.60
C VAL A 345 -17.51 7.33 -22.74
N ARG A 346 -17.02 7.19 -23.98
CA ARG A 346 -17.84 6.72 -25.11
C ARG A 346 -18.43 5.35 -24.80
N SER A 347 -17.60 4.42 -24.35
CA SER A 347 -18.02 3.05 -24.00
C SER A 347 -19.07 3.02 -22.88
N VAL A 348 -18.94 3.91 -21.88
CA VAL A 348 -19.96 4.05 -20.82
C VAL A 348 -21.27 4.63 -21.38
N ARG A 349 -21.22 5.69 -22.21
CA ARG A 349 -22.41 6.32 -22.79
C ARG A 349 -23.23 5.38 -23.66
N GLU A 350 -22.58 4.45 -24.36
CA GLU A 350 -23.25 3.45 -25.19
C GLU A 350 -24.11 2.48 -24.39
N ILE A 351 -23.77 2.23 -23.13
CA ILE A 351 -24.51 1.35 -22.23
C ILE A 351 -25.37 2.11 -21.21
N TRP A 352 -25.30 3.44 -21.20
CA TRP A 352 -26.00 4.29 -20.24
C TRP A 352 -27.39 4.69 -20.76
N ASP A 353 -28.45 4.26 -20.08
CA ASP A 353 -29.83 4.57 -20.44
C ASP A 353 -30.53 5.44 -19.37
N PRO A 354 -31.76 5.94 -19.61
CA PRO A 354 -32.50 6.72 -18.61
C PRO A 354 -32.79 5.95 -17.30
N GLY A 355 -32.76 4.61 -17.30
CA GLY A 355 -32.88 3.80 -16.10
C GLY A 355 -31.67 3.92 -15.18
N CYS A 356 -30.47 4.05 -15.74
CA CYS A 356 -29.25 4.37 -14.98
C CYS A 356 -29.39 5.70 -14.21
N ASP A 357 -29.98 6.73 -14.83
CA ASP A 357 -30.22 8.01 -14.16
C ASP A 357 -31.24 7.90 -13.01
N LEU A 358 -32.27 7.05 -13.15
CA LEU A 358 -33.23 6.77 -12.07
C LEU A 358 -32.54 6.10 -10.89
N ILE A 359 -31.70 5.10 -11.15
CA ILE A 359 -30.89 4.43 -10.11
C ILE A 359 -30.01 5.42 -9.38
N ILE A 360 -29.33 6.33 -10.10
CA ILE A 360 -28.53 7.38 -9.46
C ILE A 360 -29.37 8.25 -8.53
N ARG A 361 -30.57 8.65 -8.95
CA ARG A 361 -31.46 9.48 -8.12
C ARG A 361 -31.86 8.74 -6.84
N GLU A 362 -32.25 7.47 -6.96
CA GLU A 362 -32.58 6.62 -5.81
C GLU A 362 -31.40 6.45 -4.86
N LEU A 363 -30.19 6.21 -5.39
CA LEU A 363 -28.97 6.12 -4.59
C LEU A 363 -28.63 7.45 -3.89
N CYS A 364 -28.78 8.58 -4.58
CA CYS A 364 -28.55 9.90 -3.99
C CYS A 364 -29.56 10.22 -2.90
N GLU A 365 -30.83 9.85 -3.08
CA GLU A 365 -31.85 9.99 -2.05
C GLU A 365 -31.53 9.13 -0.82
N LYS A 366 -31.17 7.86 -1.04
CA LYS A 366 -30.89 6.89 0.03
C LYS A 366 -29.57 7.15 0.76
N TYR A 367 -28.48 7.36 0.03
CA TYR A 367 -27.10 7.37 0.54
C TYR A 367 -26.46 8.76 0.56
N GLN A 368 -27.12 9.77 0.01
CA GLN A 368 -26.65 11.17 0.00
C GLN A 368 -25.22 11.26 -0.55
N TRP A 369 -24.30 11.92 0.14
CA TRP A 369 -22.91 12.13 -0.28
C TRP A 369 -22.13 10.82 -0.52
N PHE A 370 -22.64 9.68 -0.06
CA PHE A 370 -22.03 8.36 -0.27
C PHE A 370 -22.58 7.61 -1.47
N ALA A 371 -23.49 8.20 -2.24
CA ALA A 371 -24.10 7.54 -3.40
C ALA A 371 -23.06 7.00 -4.38
N GLY A 372 -21.96 7.74 -4.62
CA GLY A 372 -20.85 7.31 -5.48
C GLY A 372 -20.34 5.90 -5.17
N LEU A 373 -20.30 5.50 -3.89
CA LEU A 373 -19.82 4.17 -3.46
C LEU A 373 -20.69 2.99 -3.92
N TYR A 374 -21.92 3.29 -4.36
CA TYR A 374 -22.94 2.31 -4.74
C TYR A 374 -23.31 2.40 -6.22
N ILE A 375 -22.87 3.44 -6.94
CA ILE A 375 -23.23 3.66 -8.36
C ILE A 375 -22.80 2.47 -9.20
N GLU A 376 -21.53 2.09 -9.16
CA GLU A 376 -21.03 1.02 -10.05
C GLU A 376 -21.78 -0.31 -9.80
N ASP A 377 -21.89 -0.74 -8.55
CA ASP A 377 -22.57 -1.99 -8.20
C ASP A 377 -24.04 -1.97 -8.65
N ALA A 378 -24.76 -0.88 -8.39
CA ALA A 378 -26.17 -0.77 -8.75
C ALA A 378 -26.40 -0.73 -10.27
N ILE A 379 -25.54 -0.04 -11.02
CA ILE A 379 -25.60 0.00 -12.48
C ILE A 379 -25.27 -1.38 -13.07
N ARG A 380 -24.28 -2.09 -12.51
CA ARG A 380 -23.95 -3.46 -12.90
C ARG A 380 -25.07 -4.45 -12.57
N ASP A 381 -25.80 -4.27 -11.48
CA ASP A 381 -26.95 -5.13 -11.16
C ASP A 381 -28.14 -4.88 -12.09
N TYR A 382 -28.29 -3.64 -12.57
CA TYR A 382 -29.35 -3.25 -13.50
C TYR A 382 -29.10 -3.70 -14.94
N LEU A 383 -27.86 -3.55 -15.44
CA LEU A 383 -27.56 -3.79 -16.84
C LEU A 383 -27.59 -5.29 -17.20
N PRO A 384 -28.11 -5.66 -18.38
CA PRO A 384 -28.06 -7.04 -18.85
C PRO A 384 -26.64 -7.62 -18.92
N LYS A 385 -26.45 -8.85 -18.42
CA LYS A 385 -25.14 -9.54 -18.43
C LYS A 385 -24.40 -9.52 -19.78
N PRO A 386 -25.05 -9.67 -20.96
CA PRO A 386 -24.35 -9.57 -22.24
C PRO A 386 -23.75 -8.17 -22.52
N ILE A 387 -24.44 -7.11 -22.09
CA ILE A 387 -23.99 -5.71 -22.25
C ILE A 387 -22.79 -5.48 -21.35
N LEU A 388 -22.86 -5.89 -20.08
CA LEU A 388 -21.74 -5.79 -19.15
C LEU A 388 -20.51 -6.54 -19.63
N LYS A 389 -20.69 -7.76 -20.16
CA LYS A 389 -19.57 -8.54 -20.69
C LYS A 389 -18.90 -7.84 -21.88
N ALA A 390 -19.67 -7.22 -22.77
CA ALA A 390 -19.12 -6.46 -23.88
C ALA A 390 -18.37 -5.22 -23.39
N PHE A 391 -18.96 -4.47 -22.45
CA PHE A 391 -18.36 -3.32 -21.80
C PHE A 391 -17.04 -3.67 -21.09
N ASP A 392 -17.03 -4.72 -20.25
CA ASP A 392 -15.84 -5.16 -19.52
C ASP A 392 -14.71 -5.57 -20.48
N LEU A 393 -15.03 -6.17 -21.63
CA LEU A 393 -14.05 -6.50 -22.67
C LEU A 393 -13.44 -5.25 -23.31
N GLU A 394 -14.24 -4.22 -23.59
CA GLU A 394 -13.74 -2.94 -24.10
C GLU A 394 -12.88 -2.23 -23.04
N CYS A 395 -13.27 -2.27 -21.76
CA CYS A 395 -12.44 -1.76 -20.68
C CYS A 395 -11.08 -2.44 -20.59
N ILE A 396 -11.03 -3.77 -20.75
CA ILE A 396 -9.76 -4.52 -20.77
C ILE A 396 -8.91 -4.12 -21.98
N LYS A 397 -9.50 -3.98 -23.17
CA LYS A 397 -8.77 -3.57 -24.37
C LYS A 397 -8.18 -2.17 -24.25
N GLY A 398 -8.92 -1.26 -23.63
CA GLY A 398 -8.50 0.12 -23.42
C GLY A 398 -7.53 0.32 -22.26
N GLY A 399 -7.34 -0.68 -21.41
CA GLY A 399 -6.53 -0.54 -20.18
C GLY A 399 -7.22 0.29 -19.10
N PHE A 400 -8.55 0.35 -19.12
CA PHE A 400 -9.33 1.21 -18.25
C PHE A 400 -9.53 0.58 -16.86
N SER A 401 -9.48 1.39 -15.81
CA SER A 401 -9.82 0.93 -14.46
C SER A 401 -11.32 0.63 -14.35
N GLY A 402 -11.70 -0.42 -13.61
CA GLY A 402 -13.12 -0.79 -13.39
C GLY A 402 -14.00 0.34 -12.83
N SER A 403 -13.40 1.37 -12.22
CA SER A 403 -14.09 2.49 -11.57
C SER A 403 -14.78 3.49 -12.52
N ILE A 404 -14.69 3.32 -13.85
CA ILE A 404 -15.20 4.31 -14.82
C ILE A 404 -16.72 4.50 -14.74
N LEU A 405 -17.50 3.46 -14.40
CA LEU A 405 -18.95 3.56 -14.19
C LEU A 405 -19.29 4.43 -12.98
N SER A 406 -18.55 4.26 -11.88
CA SER A 406 -18.70 5.10 -10.69
C SER A 406 -18.42 6.57 -11.01
N LYS A 407 -17.27 6.85 -11.65
CA LYS A 407 -16.86 8.21 -12.02
C LYS A 407 -17.85 8.88 -12.97
N TYR A 408 -18.30 8.15 -14.00
CA TYR A 408 -19.29 8.66 -14.94
C TYR A 408 -20.63 8.95 -14.24
N GLY A 409 -21.08 8.05 -13.37
CA GLY A 409 -22.29 8.30 -12.59
C GLY A 409 -22.13 9.49 -11.64
N GLU A 410 -20.96 9.70 -11.06
CA GLU A 410 -20.72 10.90 -10.24
C GLU A 410 -20.81 12.19 -11.05
N ALA A 411 -20.29 12.18 -12.28
CA ALA A 411 -20.46 13.28 -13.23
C ALA A 411 -21.95 13.48 -13.57
N ARG A 412 -22.70 12.40 -13.77
CA ARG A 412 -24.16 12.45 -14.02
C ARG A 412 -24.94 13.04 -12.86
N VAL A 413 -24.56 12.81 -11.60
CA VAL A 413 -25.21 13.45 -10.43
C VAL A 413 -25.22 14.97 -10.57
N VAL A 414 -24.10 15.55 -11.01
CA VAL A 414 -23.95 16.99 -11.23
C VAL A 414 -24.79 17.46 -12.42
N GLU A 415 -24.74 16.75 -13.55
CA GLU A 415 -25.53 17.08 -14.76
C GLU A 415 -27.04 17.01 -14.51
N LEU A 416 -27.48 16.04 -13.71
CA LEU A 416 -28.89 15.85 -13.34
C LEU A 416 -29.38 16.90 -12.32
N GLY A 417 -28.50 17.79 -11.86
CA GLY A 417 -28.81 18.85 -10.90
C GLY A 417 -29.23 18.32 -9.54
N ILE A 418 -28.79 17.12 -9.17
CA ILE A 418 -29.14 16.49 -7.89
C ILE A 418 -28.45 17.27 -6.77
N LYS A 419 -29.25 17.77 -5.83
CA LYS A 419 -28.75 18.50 -4.66
C LYS A 419 -28.73 17.57 -3.46
N PHE A 420 -27.60 17.50 -2.80
CA PHE A 420 -27.50 16.87 -1.49
C PHE A 420 -28.00 17.83 -0.41
N ARG A 421 -28.49 17.28 0.71
CA ARG A 421 -28.79 18.09 1.89
C ARG A 421 -27.51 18.74 2.45
N ILE A 422 -27.66 19.71 3.35
CA ILE A 422 -26.52 20.19 4.16
C ILE A 422 -26.24 19.12 5.22
N GLU A 423 -24.96 18.86 5.49
CA GLU A 423 -24.56 17.87 6.48
C GLU A 423 -24.91 18.34 7.89
N ASP A 424 -25.69 17.52 8.59
CA ASP A 424 -25.88 17.69 10.02
C ASP A 424 -24.64 17.17 10.77
N VAL A 425 -24.13 17.95 11.72
CA VAL A 425 -23.13 17.48 12.66
C VAL A 425 -23.79 16.45 13.58
N LEU A 426 -23.26 15.23 13.61
CA LEU A 426 -23.77 14.13 14.41
C LEU A 426 -22.93 13.95 15.69
N ASN A 427 -23.53 13.40 16.74
CA ASN A 427 -22.80 12.92 17.91
C ASN A 427 -22.53 11.42 17.76
N CYS A 428 -21.27 11.01 17.91
CA CYS A 428 -20.86 9.61 17.86
C CYS A 428 -21.56 8.80 18.95
N ARG A 429 -22.25 7.71 18.58
CA ARG A 429 -22.99 6.86 19.53
C ARG A 429 -22.10 6.06 20.51
N ASN A 430 -20.78 6.07 20.34
CA ASN A 430 -19.83 5.40 21.25
C ASN A 430 -19.08 6.40 22.15
N CYS A 431 -18.48 7.44 21.58
CA CYS A 431 -17.61 8.39 22.31
C CYS A 431 -18.20 9.79 22.49
N GLU A 432 -19.44 10.02 22.03
CA GLU A 432 -20.18 11.28 22.12
C GLU A 432 -19.57 12.48 21.40
N LYS A 433 -18.39 12.34 20.79
CA LYS A 433 -17.74 13.39 20.00
C LYS A 433 -18.59 13.76 18.77
N GLN A 434 -18.62 15.05 18.47
CA GLN A 434 -19.21 15.57 17.25
C GLN A 434 -18.37 15.20 16.03
N PHE A 435 -19.04 14.82 14.93
CA PHE A 435 -18.38 14.50 13.68
C PHE A 435 -19.30 14.78 12.48
N LEU A 436 -18.70 14.97 11.30
CA LEU A 436 -19.45 15.01 10.04
C LEU A 436 -19.56 13.60 9.46
N PRO A 437 -20.72 13.18 8.93
CA PRO A 437 -20.84 11.87 8.29
C PRO A 437 -19.75 11.62 7.25
N THR A 438 -19.47 12.60 6.38
CA THR A 438 -18.47 12.52 5.30
C THR A 438 -17.01 12.47 5.78
N SER A 439 -16.76 12.66 7.08
CA SER A 439 -15.44 12.40 7.68
C SER A 439 -15.13 10.91 7.82
N VAL A 440 -16.16 10.05 7.75
CA VAL A 440 -16.01 8.59 7.88
C VAL A 440 -15.50 7.97 6.59
N THR A 441 -14.51 7.08 6.74
CA THR A 441 -13.86 6.39 5.62
C THR A 441 -14.88 5.64 4.75
N PRO A 442 -14.87 5.76 3.42
CA PRO A 442 -15.95 5.27 2.56
C PRO A 442 -16.18 3.76 2.65
N TYR A 443 -15.09 3.00 2.82
CA TYR A 443 -15.16 1.56 2.99
C TYR A 443 -15.96 1.13 4.24
N VAL A 444 -15.88 1.90 5.33
CA VAL A 444 -16.69 1.69 6.54
C VAL A 444 -18.15 1.96 6.25
N VAL A 445 -18.44 3.05 5.53
CA VAL A 445 -19.81 3.45 5.16
C VAL A 445 -20.53 2.34 4.40
N LYS A 446 -19.83 1.69 3.45
CA LYS A 446 -20.36 0.52 2.71
C LYS A 446 -20.69 -0.65 3.63
N ARG A 447 -19.87 -0.89 4.66
CA ARG A 447 -20.09 -1.98 5.64
C ARG A 447 -21.30 -1.74 6.55
N VAL A 448 -21.73 -0.50 6.74
CA VAL A 448 -22.91 -0.15 7.56
C VAL A 448 -24.13 0.24 6.71
N ASP A 449 -24.09 -0.02 5.40
CA ASP A 449 -25.19 0.31 4.47
C ASP A 449 -25.56 1.81 4.53
N GLY A 450 -24.55 2.68 4.56
CA GLY A 450 -24.74 4.14 4.58
C GLY A 450 -25.21 4.71 5.92
N LYS A 451 -25.48 3.88 6.92
CA LYS A 451 -25.97 4.29 8.25
C LYS A 451 -24.81 4.75 9.12
N VAL A 452 -24.34 5.96 8.86
CA VAL A 452 -23.21 6.55 9.61
C VAL A 452 -23.68 7.05 10.98
N LEU A 453 -23.26 6.36 12.03
CA LEU A 453 -23.69 6.60 13.43
C LEU A 453 -22.51 6.87 14.39
N PHE A 454 -21.29 6.66 13.93
CA PHE A 454 -20.07 6.76 14.72
C PHE A 454 -19.02 7.60 13.99
N CYS A 455 -18.15 8.26 14.73
CA CYS A 455 -17.01 8.93 14.14
C CYS A 455 -16.01 7.91 13.56
N ASP A 456 -15.14 8.36 12.65
CA ASP A 456 -14.18 7.50 11.93
C ASP A 456 -13.27 6.73 12.90
N SER A 457 -12.83 7.37 13.99
CA SER A 457 -12.01 6.73 15.02
C SER A 457 -12.69 5.52 15.67
N CYS A 458 -13.97 5.65 16.03
CA CYS A 458 -14.74 4.55 16.66
C CYS A 458 -15.03 3.42 15.65
N TYR A 459 -15.29 3.76 14.40
CA TYR A 459 -15.42 2.75 13.36
C TYR A 459 -14.11 2.03 13.08
N ASN A 460 -12.99 2.73 12.93
CA ASN A 460 -11.68 2.11 12.73
C ASN A 460 -11.32 1.20 13.91
N GLN A 461 -11.65 1.65 15.12
CA GLN A 461 -11.55 0.82 16.31
C GLN A 461 -12.33 -0.49 16.20
N ALA A 462 -13.58 -0.45 15.73
CA ALA A 462 -14.41 -1.64 15.59
C ALA A 462 -14.05 -2.52 14.37
N PHE A 463 -13.66 -1.92 13.26
CA PHE A 463 -13.61 -2.56 11.93
C PHE A 463 -12.21 -2.81 11.41
N LEU A 464 -11.20 -2.18 11.99
CA LEU A 464 -9.77 -2.30 11.69
C LEU A 464 -9.00 -2.69 12.95
N SER A 465 -9.51 -3.70 13.67
CA SER A 465 -8.93 -4.18 14.93
C SER A 465 -7.47 -4.59 14.80
N ASP A 466 -7.02 -5.00 13.61
CA ASP A 466 -5.64 -5.43 13.32
C ASP A 466 -4.59 -4.31 13.58
N LEU A 467 -5.02 -3.06 13.73
CA LEU A 467 -4.15 -1.92 14.06
C LEU A 467 -3.89 -1.75 15.57
N ARG A 468 -4.51 -2.56 16.44
CA ARG A 468 -4.34 -2.47 17.91
C ARG A 468 -3.14 -3.30 18.37
N SER A 469 -2.39 -2.80 19.34
CA SER A 469 -1.28 -3.56 19.94
C SER A 469 -1.78 -4.68 20.87
N ASP A 470 -1.24 -5.88 20.72
CA ASP A 470 -1.53 -7.10 21.51
C ASP A 470 -1.02 -7.09 22.97
N LEU A 471 -0.57 -5.95 23.49
CA LEU A 471 0.19 -5.90 24.73
C LEU A 471 -0.67 -6.26 25.96
N GLY A 472 -0.58 -7.53 26.38
CA GLY A 472 -0.98 -8.00 27.72
C GLY A 472 -2.48 -8.03 27.98
N LEU A 473 -3.28 -8.44 27.00
CA LEU A 473 -4.72 -8.57 27.20
C LEU A 473 -5.04 -9.67 28.23
N ASP A 474 -5.88 -9.34 29.21
CA ASP A 474 -6.39 -10.29 30.18
C ASP A 474 -7.29 -11.33 29.50
N LYS A 475 -6.96 -12.62 29.64
CA LYS A 475 -7.66 -13.72 28.99
C LYS A 475 -9.14 -13.77 29.37
N ASN A 476 -9.47 -13.52 30.63
CA ASN A 476 -10.87 -13.57 31.09
C ASN A 476 -11.69 -12.47 30.44
N LYS A 477 -11.16 -11.24 30.41
CA LYS A 477 -11.78 -10.13 29.69
C LYS A 477 -12.02 -10.43 28.20
N MET A 478 -11.09 -11.10 27.53
CA MET A 478 -11.29 -11.50 26.12
C MET A 478 -12.47 -12.47 25.97
N LEU A 479 -12.57 -13.47 26.85
CA LEU A 479 -13.67 -14.44 26.84
C LEU A 479 -15.02 -13.78 27.15
N ASP A 480 -15.05 -12.88 28.15
CA ASP A 480 -16.25 -12.11 28.50
C ASP A 480 -16.74 -11.26 27.31
N GLN A 481 -15.82 -10.60 26.60
CA GLN A 481 -16.14 -9.80 25.42
C GLN A 481 -16.64 -10.67 24.25
N LEU A 482 -16.10 -11.87 24.09
CA LEU A 482 -16.55 -12.83 23.07
C LEU A 482 -17.97 -13.33 23.37
N LEU A 483 -18.27 -13.61 24.64
CA LEU A 483 -19.61 -13.97 25.09
C LEU A 483 -20.60 -12.81 24.95
N GLU A 484 -20.21 -11.60 25.37
CA GLU A 484 -21.00 -10.38 25.19
C GLU A 484 -21.35 -10.15 23.71
N LEU A 485 -20.36 -10.26 22.81
CA LEU A 485 -20.59 -10.13 21.37
C LEU A 485 -21.54 -11.21 20.85
N SER A 486 -21.41 -12.46 21.29
CA SER A 486 -22.33 -13.54 20.91
C SER A 486 -23.76 -13.26 21.34
N ASN A 487 -23.95 -12.75 22.57
CA ASN A 487 -25.27 -12.38 23.09
C ASN A 487 -25.86 -11.21 22.30
N ILE A 488 -25.04 -10.20 21.96
CA ILE A 488 -25.46 -9.10 21.08
C ILE A 488 -25.81 -9.63 19.70
N LEU A 489 -25.05 -10.53 19.10
CA LEU A 489 -25.37 -11.05 17.77
C LEU A 489 -26.58 -12.00 17.76
N GLU A 490 -26.93 -12.57 18.92
CA GLU A 490 -27.86 -13.70 19.05
C GLU A 490 -27.43 -14.88 18.15
N ALA A 491 -26.12 -15.00 17.93
CA ALA A 491 -25.49 -15.95 17.04
C ALA A 491 -24.02 -16.12 17.40
N VAL A 492 -23.43 -17.25 17.03
CA VAL A 492 -22.00 -17.53 17.23
C VAL A 492 -21.17 -16.58 16.35
N PRO A 493 -20.32 -15.70 16.92
CA PRO A 493 -19.49 -14.80 16.14
C PRO A 493 -18.44 -15.60 15.35
N THR A 494 -18.47 -15.47 14.03
CA THR A 494 -17.45 -16.09 13.18
C THR A 494 -16.17 -15.26 13.20
N TYR A 495 -15.01 -15.92 13.09
CA TYR A 495 -13.72 -15.26 12.98
C TYR A 495 -13.69 -14.23 11.83
N SER A 496 -14.28 -14.58 10.68
CA SER A 496 -14.35 -13.69 9.52
C SER A 496 -15.21 -12.46 9.77
N PHE A 497 -16.34 -12.62 10.48
CA PHE A 497 -17.20 -11.50 10.86
C PHE A 497 -16.45 -10.53 11.78
N VAL A 498 -15.81 -11.02 12.84
CA VAL A 498 -15.07 -10.15 13.77
C VAL A 498 -13.93 -9.42 13.06
N LYS A 499 -13.22 -10.09 12.16
CA LYS A 499 -12.12 -9.49 11.40
C LYS A 499 -12.60 -8.46 10.37
N ARG A 500 -13.76 -8.70 9.75
CA ARG A 500 -14.33 -7.83 8.72
C ARG A 500 -15.85 -7.72 8.90
N PRO A 501 -16.31 -6.94 9.89
CA PRO A 501 -17.74 -6.84 10.18
C PRO A 501 -18.48 -6.25 8.99
N MET A 502 -19.59 -6.89 8.60
CA MET A 502 -20.53 -6.39 7.60
C MET A 502 -21.90 -6.31 8.25
N LEU A 503 -22.43 -5.09 8.35
CA LEU A 503 -23.68 -4.77 9.04
C LEU A 503 -24.77 -4.31 8.06
N ILE A 504 -24.69 -4.77 6.82
CA ILE A 504 -25.69 -4.50 5.78
C ILE A 504 -27.04 -5.09 6.22
N ASN A 505 -28.11 -4.32 6.06
CA ASN A 505 -29.47 -4.69 6.47
C ASN A 505 -29.67 -4.95 7.98
N VAL A 506 -28.67 -4.67 8.83
CA VAL A 506 -28.82 -4.75 10.28
C VAL A 506 -29.62 -3.53 10.79
N PRO A 507 -30.60 -3.70 11.69
CA PRO A 507 -31.33 -2.58 12.31
C PRO A 507 -30.39 -1.61 13.03
N ILE A 508 -30.70 -0.31 13.02
CA ILE A 508 -29.84 0.75 13.56
C ILE A 508 -29.41 0.47 15.01
N GLU A 509 -30.35 0.16 15.90
CA GLU A 509 -30.02 -0.06 17.31
C GLU A 509 -29.10 -1.27 17.51
N LYS A 510 -29.30 -2.32 16.70
CA LYS A 510 -28.43 -3.49 16.71
C LYS A 510 -27.04 -3.19 16.16
N GLN A 511 -26.94 -2.34 15.13
CA GLN A 511 -25.63 -1.85 14.67
C GLN A 511 -24.92 -1.09 15.78
N VAL A 512 -25.65 -0.30 16.57
CA VAL A 512 -25.06 0.46 17.67
C VAL A 512 -24.43 -0.47 18.71
N GLU A 513 -25.18 -1.48 19.16
CA GLU A 513 -24.69 -2.49 20.11
C GLU A 513 -23.45 -3.22 19.57
N ILE A 514 -23.51 -3.68 18.31
CA ILE A 514 -22.41 -4.43 17.68
C ILE A 514 -21.16 -3.57 17.56
N VAL A 515 -21.27 -2.34 17.05
CA VAL A 515 -20.10 -1.46 16.86
C VAL A 515 -19.48 -1.07 18.20
N CYS A 516 -20.29 -0.79 19.23
CA CYS A 516 -19.80 -0.50 20.58
C CYS A 516 -19.07 -1.69 21.21
N ALA A 517 -19.58 -2.91 21.03
CA ALA A 517 -18.90 -4.13 21.47
C ALA A 517 -17.58 -4.35 20.72
N LEU A 518 -17.61 -4.27 19.39
CA LEU A 518 -16.44 -4.43 18.53
C LEU A 518 -15.36 -3.36 18.77
N ALA A 519 -15.75 -2.13 19.09
CA ALA A 519 -14.81 -1.06 19.45
C ALA A 519 -14.03 -1.37 20.73
N LYS A 520 -14.50 -2.25 21.60
CA LYS A 520 -13.76 -2.72 22.79
C LYS A 520 -13.06 -4.05 22.55
N PHE A 521 -13.34 -4.70 21.41
CA PHE A 521 -12.92 -6.05 21.09
C PHE A 521 -11.43 -6.10 20.71
N PRO A 522 -10.67 -7.09 21.21
CA PRO A 522 -9.30 -7.33 20.76
C PRO A 522 -9.22 -7.66 19.26
N PRO A 523 -8.05 -7.54 18.63
CA PRO A 523 -7.84 -8.12 17.31
C PRO A 523 -8.24 -9.61 17.28
N ALA A 524 -8.92 -10.04 16.21
CA ALA A 524 -9.38 -11.42 16.08
C ALA A 524 -8.22 -12.44 16.14
N ASP A 525 -7.05 -12.06 15.64
CA ASP A 525 -5.84 -12.89 15.66
C ASP A 525 -5.27 -13.09 17.08
N SER A 526 -5.50 -12.15 18.00
CA SER A 526 -5.09 -12.27 19.40
C SER A 526 -5.80 -13.43 20.11
N PHE A 527 -7.02 -13.79 19.71
CA PHE A 527 -7.72 -14.95 20.25
C PHE A 527 -7.05 -16.26 19.82
N LYS A 528 -6.62 -16.36 18.57
CA LYS A 528 -5.91 -17.56 18.08
C LYS A 528 -4.56 -17.71 18.76
N SER A 529 -3.79 -16.64 18.89
CA SER A 529 -2.50 -16.69 19.58
C SER A 529 -2.64 -17.00 21.07
N THR A 530 -3.68 -16.50 21.73
CA THR A 530 -3.90 -16.65 23.18
C THR A 530 -4.51 -17.99 23.57
N PHE A 531 -5.45 -18.50 22.78
CA PHE A 531 -6.23 -19.71 23.09
C PHE A 531 -5.88 -20.91 22.20
N GLY A 532 -5.06 -20.74 21.17
CA GLY A 532 -4.65 -21.76 20.20
C GLY A 532 -5.53 -21.80 18.95
N SER A 533 -6.85 -21.63 19.11
CA SER A 533 -7.78 -21.51 17.98
C SER A 533 -9.00 -20.66 18.32
N TRP A 534 -9.72 -20.20 17.28
CA TRP A 534 -10.97 -19.47 17.45
C TRP A 534 -12.06 -20.35 18.08
N LEU A 535 -12.15 -21.62 17.67
CA LEU A 535 -13.11 -22.57 18.23
C LEU A 535 -12.88 -22.76 19.73
N LYS A 536 -11.62 -22.92 20.15
CA LYS A 536 -11.27 -23.04 21.56
C LYS A 536 -11.62 -21.79 22.36
N ALA A 537 -11.44 -20.60 21.80
CA ALA A 537 -11.91 -19.36 22.42
C ALA A 537 -13.43 -19.34 22.62
N LEU A 538 -14.22 -19.73 21.61
CA LEU A 538 -15.68 -19.80 21.71
C LEU A 538 -16.16 -20.77 22.80
N ILE A 539 -15.53 -21.95 22.89
CA ILE A 539 -15.86 -22.96 23.91
C ILE A 539 -15.52 -22.42 25.30
N LEU A 540 -14.33 -21.86 25.49
CA LEU A 540 -13.90 -21.30 26.77
C LEU A 540 -14.74 -20.09 27.20
N ALA A 541 -15.27 -19.33 26.24
CA ALA A 541 -16.17 -18.20 26.51
C ALA A 541 -17.60 -18.65 26.85
N GLY A 542 -17.92 -19.95 26.77
CA GLY A 542 -19.28 -20.45 26.99
C GLY A 542 -20.25 -20.07 25.88
N VAL A 543 -19.75 -19.77 24.67
CA VAL A 543 -20.59 -19.48 23.50
C VAL A 543 -21.17 -20.76 22.87
N LEU A 544 -20.48 -21.89 23.05
CA LEU A 544 -20.86 -23.19 22.51
C LEU A 544 -21.18 -24.16 23.65
N ASP A 545 -22.46 -24.33 23.97
CA ASP A 545 -22.92 -25.13 25.12
C ASP A 545 -22.44 -26.58 25.09
N ASP A 546 -22.40 -27.20 23.91
CA ASP A 546 -22.00 -28.60 23.72
C ASP A 546 -20.55 -28.74 23.22
N GLY A 547 -19.81 -27.63 23.14
CA GLY A 547 -18.46 -27.61 22.61
C GLY A 547 -18.36 -27.81 21.09
N THR A 548 -19.48 -27.74 20.36
CA THR A 548 -19.52 -27.97 18.91
C THR A 548 -20.04 -26.76 18.15
N MET A 549 -19.55 -26.58 16.91
CA MET A 549 -19.98 -25.53 16.00
C MET A 549 -20.44 -26.16 14.68
N LYS A 550 -21.74 -26.09 14.40
CA LYS A 550 -22.32 -26.59 13.14
C LYS A 550 -21.99 -25.63 12.00
N GLY A 551 -21.36 -26.15 10.95
CA GLY A 551 -21.12 -25.44 9.70
C GLY A 551 -21.87 -26.07 8.52
N PRO A 552 -21.82 -25.47 7.32
CA PRO A 552 -22.51 -25.99 6.14
C PRO A 552 -22.07 -27.40 5.71
N LEU A 553 -20.82 -27.77 6.03
CA LEU A 553 -20.18 -29.02 5.59
C LEU A 553 -19.92 -30.01 6.74
N GLY A 554 -20.30 -29.70 7.98
CA GLY A 554 -19.97 -30.57 9.11
C GLY A 554 -20.08 -29.92 10.48
N ILE A 555 -19.53 -30.60 11.49
CA ILE A 555 -19.54 -30.17 12.89
C ILE A 555 -18.10 -29.99 13.34
N ARG A 556 -17.70 -28.75 13.61
CA ARG A 556 -16.40 -28.43 14.20
C ARG A 556 -16.44 -28.65 15.71
N CYS A 557 -15.43 -29.32 16.26
CA CYS A 557 -15.36 -29.66 17.68
C CYS A 557 -13.90 -29.81 18.11
N LEU A 558 -13.64 -29.88 19.42
CA LEU A 558 -12.32 -30.18 19.96
C LEU A 558 -12.24 -31.64 20.41
N ALA A 559 -11.19 -32.35 20.00
CA ALA A 559 -10.82 -33.64 20.55
C ALA A 559 -10.28 -33.52 21.99
N LEU A 560 -10.12 -34.65 22.68
CA LEU A 560 -9.68 -34.72 24.08
C LEU A 560 -8.29 -34.14 24.31
N ASP A 561 -7.40 -34.18 23.32
CA ASP A 561 -6.06 -33.58 23.37
C ASP A 561 -6.03 -32.10 22.97
N GLY A 562 -7.19 -31.54 22.60
CA GLY A 562 -7.36 -30.17 22.17
C GLY A 562 -7.18 -29.94 20.67
N HIS A 563 -6.98 -30.98 19.86
CA HIS A 563 -7.01 -30.84 18.41
C HIS A 563 -8.39 -30.38 17.92
N GLU A 564 -8.40 -29.50 16.92
CA GLU A 564 -9.62 -29.08 16.26
C GLU A 564 -10.00 -30.08 15.16
N CYS A 565 -11.23 -30.58 15.19
CA CYS A 565 -11.79 -31.51 14.21
C CYS A 565 -12.84 -30.81 13.35
N LEU A 566 -12.93 -31.16 12.07
CA LEU A 566 -13.93 -30.66 11.13
C LEU A 566 -15.19 -31.55 11.08
N SER A 567 -15.14 -32.73 11.72
CA SER A 567 -16.26 -33.65 11.86
C SER A 567 -16.24 -34.41 13.19
N MET A 568 -17.41 -34.96 13.59
CA MET A 568 -17.50 -35.85 14.75
C MET A 568 -16.76 -37.18 14.56
N ALA A 569 -16.67 -37.65 13.31
CA ALA A 569 -15.90 -38.84 12.98
C ALA A 569 -14.41 -38.59 13.18
N GLU A 570 -13.89 -37.45 12.73
CA GLU A 570 -12.51 -37.04 13.03
C GLU A 570 -12.25 -36.96 14.53
N LYS A 571 -13.14 -36.34 15.31
CA LYS A 571 -13.05 -36.32 16.78
C LYS A 571 -13.00 -37.73 17.36
N THR A 572 -13.81 -38.66 16.86
CA THR A 572 -13.84 -40.03 17.35
C THR A 572 -12.51 -40.75 17.11
N VAL A 573 -11.90 -40.55 15.95
CA VAL A 573 -10.59 -41.13 15.58
C VAL A 573 -9.47 -40.52 16.44
N ASP A 574 -9.46 -39.20 16.56
CA ASP A 574 -8.50 -38.40 17.33
C ASP A 574 -8.54 -38.78 18.83
N ASP A 575 -9.74 -38.80 19.43
CA ASP A 575 -9.98 -39.22 20.81
C ASP A 575 -9.53 -40.66 21.07
N TRP A 576 -9.76 -41.56 20.09
CA TRP A 576 -9.33 -42.95 20.21
C TRP A 576 -7.80 -43.05 20.26
N MET A 577 -7.10 -42.33 19.40
CA MET A 577 -5.62 -42.30 19.40
C MET A 577 -5.09 -41.71 20.71
N TYR A 578 -5.66 -40.59 21.17
CA TYR A 578 -5.28 -39.97 22.44
C TYR A 578 -5.52 -40.90 23.64
N SER A 579 -6.69 -41.53 23.73
CA SER A 579 -7.05 -42.42 24.84
C SER A 579 -6.18 -43.68 24.92
N ASN A 580 -5.60 -44.10 23.79
CA ASN A 580 -4.62 -45.18 23.73
C ASN A 580 -3.17 -44.69 23.87
N GLY A 581 -2.96 -43.40 24.17
CA GLY A 581 -1.66 -42.77 24.33
C GLY A 581 -0.80 -42.82 23.07
N ILE A 582 -1.40 -42.71 21.89
CA ILE A 582 -0.71 -42.70 20.59
C ILE A 582 -0.44 -41.24 20.21
N PRO A 583 0.83 -40.79 20.26
CA PRO A 583 1.19 -39.45 19.78
C PRO A 583 0.91 -39.35 18.29
N HIS A 584 0.21 -38.31 17.88
CA HIS A 584 -0.19 -38.13 16.49
C HIS A 584 -0.14 -36.64 16.10
N GLU A 585 0.20 -36.38 14.84
CA GLU A 585 0.23 -35.04 14.25
C GLU A 585 -1.02 -34.87 13.37
N LYS A 586 -1.76 -33.78 13.54
CA LYS A 586 -2.97 -33.50 12.76
C LYS A 586 -2.69 -32.62 11.53
N GLU A 587 -3.50 -32.78 10.48
CA GLU A 587 -3.39 -32.04 9.21
C GLU A 587 -1.97 -32.09 8.62
N PHE A 588 -1.31 -33.26 8.71
CA PHE A 588 0.08 -33.42 8.29
C PHE A 588 0.24 -33.19 6.79
N MET A 589 1.14 -32.28 6.40
CA MET A 589 1.42 -32.00 5.00
C MET A 589 2.09 -33.20 4.35
N TYR A 590 1.50 -33.70 3.27
CA TYR A 590 2.16 -34.71 2.45
C TYR A 590 3.48 -34.16 1.87
N PRO A 591 4.50 -35.00 1.67
CA PRO A 591 5.71 -34.58 0.97
C PRO A 591 5.42 -34.01 -0.42
N ASP A 592 6.29 -33.11 -0.86
CA ASP A 592 6.27 -32.59 -2.22
C ASP A 592 6.53 -33.73 -3.21
N HIS A 593 5.75 -33.77 -4.30
CA HIS A 593 5.92 -34.80 -5.32
C HIS A 593 5.53 -34.25 -6.71
N PRO A 594 6.41 -34.27 -7.73
CA PRO A 594 6.17 -33.63 -9.02
C PRO A 594 4.88 -34.07 -9.73
N LYS A 595 4.53 -35.36 -9.61
CA LYS A 595 3.31 -35.93 -10.22
C LYS A 595 2.06 -35.84 -9.34
N TYR A 596 2.11 -36.35 -8.10
CA TYR A 596 0.94 -36.54 -7.26
C TYR A 596 0.67 -35.38 -6.28
N ASN A 597 1.65 -34.53 -6.01
CA ASN A 597 1.50 -33.34 -5.16
C ASN A 597 2.34 -32.16 -5.69
N PRO A 598 2.14 -31.73 -6.96
CA PRO A 598 2.97 -30.70 -7.57
C PRO A 598 2.87 -29.34 -6.87
N SER A 599 1.76 -29.10 -6.15
CA SER A 599 1.55 -27.85 -5.41
C SER A 599 2.07 -27.90 -3.97
N GLY A 600 2.41 -29.08 -3.46
CA GLY A 600 2.78 -29.27 -2.05
C GLY A 600 1.64 -28.97 -1.07
N ARG A 601 0.36 -29.06 -1.48
CA ARG A 601 -0.80 -28.64 -0.67
C ARG A 601 -1.65 -29.78 -0.12
N LEU A 602 -1.37 -31.03 -0.50
CA LEU A 602 -2.11 -32.17 0.05
C LEU A 602 -1.78 -32.38 1.53
N ARG A 603 -2.80 -32.72 2.31
CA ARG A 603 -2.72 -32.97 3.75
C ARG A 603 -3.39 -34.28 4.11
N ALA A 604 -2.75 -35.05 4.98
CA ALA A 604 -3.36 -36.18 5.68
C ALA A 604 -4.11 -35.68 6.91
N ASP A 605 -5.18 -36.36 7.29
CA ASP A 605 -5.93 -35.98 8.48
C ASP A 605 -5.05 -36.18 9.73
N TRP A 606 -4.32 -37.29 9.79
CA TRP A 606 -3.31 -37.53 10.83
C TRP A 606 -2.05 -38.23 10.31
N ARG A 607 -0.97 -38.09 11.07
CA ARG A 607 0.26 -38.88 10.96
C ARG A 607 0.65 -39.48 12.30
N VAL A 608 1.04 -40.75 12.26
CA VAL A 608 1.61 -41.49 13.38
C VAL A 608 2.85 -42.21 12.88
N GLU A 609 4.05 -41.74 13.24
CA GLU A 609 5.32 -42.30 12.74
C GLU A 609 5.39 -42.34 11.19
N ASN A 610 5.38 -43.56 10.61
CA ASN A 610 5.34 -43.81 9.16
C ASN A 610 3.92 -44.08 8.62
N PHE A 611 2.90 -43.97 9.45
CA PHE A 611 1.51 -44.11 9.06
C PHE A 611 0.90 -42.74 8.77
N LEU A 612 0.22 -42.63 7.63
CA LEU A 612 -0.72 -41.57 7.33
C LEU A 612 -2.13 -42.12 7.48
N ILE A 613 -3.04 -41.33 8.05
CA ILE A 613 -4.41 -41.74 8.32
C ILE A 613 -5.36 -40.73 7.68
N GLU A 614 -6.37 -41.24 6.98
CA GLU A 614 -7.40 -40.46 6.29
C GLU A 614 -8.78 -40.98 6.69
N TYR A 615 -9.72 -40.09 6.98
CA TYR A 615 -11.13 -40.42 7.13
C TYR A 615 -11.90 -40.08 5.85
N ALA A 616 -12.33 -41.11 5.12
CA ALA A 616 -12.96 -41.00 3.82
C ALA A 616 -14.49 -40.96 3.90
N GLY A 617 -15.04 -39.92 4.55
CA GLY A 617 -16.48 -39.77 4.77
C GLY A 617 -17.32 -39.37 3.53
N LEU A 618 -16.67 -38.99 2.42
CA LEU A 618 -17.31 -38.38 1.24
C LEU A 618 -16.97 -39.09 -0.09
N LEU A 619 -16.77 -40.41 -0.03
CA LEU A 619 -16.36 -41.21 -1.21
C LEU A 619 -17.42 -41.28 -2.33
N ASP A 620 -18.64 -40.87 -2.06
CA ASP A 620 -19.71 -40.74 -3.06
C ASP A 620 -19.51 -39.54 -4.00
N MET A 621 -18.67 -38.57 -3.65
CA MET A 621 -18.29 -37.46 -4.52
C MET A 621 -17.10 -37.83 -5.45
N PRO A 622 -17.27 -37.81 -6.78
CA PRO A 622 -16.23 -38.25 -7.72
C PRO A 622 -14.88 -37.53 -7.57
N ASP A 623 -14.91 -36.21 -7.38
CA ASP A 623 -13.69 -35.40 -7.22
C ASP A 623 -12.94 -35.74 -5.93
N TYR A 624 -13.67 -36.09 -4.86
CA TYR A 624 -13.09 -36.52 -3.59
C TYR A 624 -12.45 -37.90 -3.73
N ALA A 625 -13.14 -38.84 -4.39
CA ALA A 625 -12.58 -40.17 -4.69
C ALA A 625 -11.28 -40.08 -5.52
N ALA A 626 -11.25 -39.22 -6.54
CA ALA A 626 -10.05 -38.98 -7.36
C ALA A 626 -8.88 -38.39 -6.53
N THR A 627 -9.18 -37.50 -5.59
CA THR A 627 -8.20 -36.94 -4.65
C THR A 627 -7.66 -38.02 -3.73
N MET A 628 -8.51 -38.92 -3.23
CA MET A 628 -8.11 -40.03 -2.36
C MET A 628 -7.19 -41.04 -3.09
N GLU A 629 -7.46 -41.34 -4.36
CA GLU A 629 -6.58 -42.18 -5.19
C GLU A 629 -5.21 -41.52 -5.44
N THR A 630 -5.20 -40.20 -5.62
CA THR A 630 -3.96 -39.41 -5.70
C THR A 630 -3.16 -39.51 -4.40
N LYS A 631 -3.82 -39.37 -3.24
CA LYS A 631 -3.20 -39.51 -1.91
C LYS A 631 -2.64 -40.91 -1.67
N LYS A 632 -3.36 -41.97 -2.06
CA LYS A 632 -2.86 -43.36 -2.02
C LYS A 632 -1.58 -43.52 -2.83
N SER A 633 -1.58 -43.05 -4.08
CA SER A 633 -0.42 -43.11 -4.98
C SER A 633 0.78 -42.36 -4.40
N LEU A 634 0.52 -41.21 -3.77
CA LEU A 634 1.53 -40.37 -3.15
C LEU A 634 2.14 -41.01 -1.89
N SER A 635 1.33 -41.62 -1.03
CA SER A 635 1.82 -42.34 0.16
C SER A 635 2.81 -43.43 -0.24
N VAL A 636 2.45 -44.26 -1.24
CA VAL A 636 3.32 -45.32 -1.76
C VAL A 636 4.62 -44.74 -2.33
N ALA A 637 4.53 -43.69 -3.16
CA ALA A 637 5.71 -43.06 -3.74
C ALA A 637 6.63 -42.42 -2.69
N SER A 638 6.08 -42.02 -1.55
CA SER A 638 6.80 -41.32 -0.48
C SER A 638 7.24 -42.24 0.67
N GLY A 639 6.96 -43.55 0.58
CA GLY A 639 7.34 -44.53 1.60
C GLY A 639 6.47 -44.56 2.86
N PHE A 640 5.30 -43.91 2.84
CA PHE A 640 4.33 -43.93 3.94
C PHE A 640 3.32 -45.06 3.79
N GLU A 641 2.94 -45.66 4.92
CA GLU A 641 1.80 -46.58 4.98
C GLU A 641 0.51 -45.78 5.17
N LEU A 642 -0.48 -45.95 4.29
CA LEU A 642 -1.74 -45.23 4.36
C LEU A 642 -2.86 -46.09 4.93
N ILE A 643 -3.50 -45.61 6.01
CA ILE A 643 -4.71 -46.18 6.59
C ILE A 643 -5.89 -45.28 6.18
N VAL A 644 -6.81 -45.83 5.39
CA VAL A 644 -8.05 -45.12 5.01
C VAL A 644 -9.20 -45.70 5.82
N LEU A 645 -9.89 -44.85 6.57
CA LEU A 645 -11.03 -45.19 7.41
C LEU A 645 -12.33 -44.82 6.70
N GLY A 646 -13.24 -45.78 6.57
CA GLY A 646 -14.61 -45.55 6.09
C GLY A 646 -15.59 -45.20 7.22
N PRO A 647 -16.81 -44.76 6.90
CA PRO A 647 -17.87 -44.55 7.90
C PRO A 647 -18.13 -45.77 8.80
N GLU A 648 -18.02 -46.98 8.26
CA GLU A 648 -18.20 -48.25 8.97
C GLU A 648 -17.09 -48.55 9.99
N ASP A 649 -15.88 -48.01 9.77
CA ASP A 649 -14.73 -48.25 10.65
C ASP A 649 -14.84 -47.48 11.97
N ILE A 650 -15.61 -46.39 11.99
CA ILE A 650 -15.82 -45.54 13.18
C ILE A 650 -16.40 -46.34 14.35
N LEU A 651 -17.19 -47.38 14.07
CA LEU A 651 -17.77 -48.25 15.09
C LEU A 651 -16.76 -49.24 15.71
N ASN A 652 -15.62 -49.48 15.05
CA ASN A 652 -14.61 -50.42 15.52
C ASN A 652 -13.19 -50.00 15.07
N LEU A 653 -12.74 -48.85 15.55
CA LEU A 653 -11.42 -48.29 15.21
C LEU A 653 -10.23 -49.19 15.61
N ALA A 654 -10.39 -50.05 16.61
CA ALA A 654 -9.34 -50.98 17.03
C ALA A 654 -8.91 -51.96 15.93
N LYS A 655 -9.81 -52.30 15.00
CA LYS A 655 -9.49 -53.21 13.89
C LYS A 655 -8.52 -52.56 12.88
N PRO A 656 -8.82 -51.41 12.25
CA PRO A 656 -7.89 -50.77 11.33
C PRO A 656 -6.70 -50.11 12.04
N LEU A 657 -6.91 -49.46 13.20
CA LEU A 657 -5.86 -48.71 13.89
C LEU A 657 -5.03 -49.57 14.86
N GLY A 658 -5.39 -50.83 15.09
CA GLY A 658 -4.66 -51.74 15.98
C GLY A 658 -3.20 -51.99 15.57
N VAL A 659 -2.83 -51.71 14.31
CA VAL A 659 -1.43 -51.74 13.86
C VAL A 659 -0.56 -50.73 14.63
N LEU A 660 -1.12 -49.58 15.00
CA LEU A 660 -0.41 -48.51 15.71
C LEU A 660 -0.05 -48.89 17.16
N LEU A 661 -0.75 -49.87 17.74
CA LEU A 661 -0.48 -50.34 19.11
C LEU A 661 0.73 -51.27 19.20
N ARG A 662 1.11 -51.91 18.08
CA ARG A 662 2.16 -52.94 18.06
C ARG A 662 3.58 -52.37 18.15
N GLY A 663 3.77 -51.07 17.90
CA GLY A 663 5.06 -50.39 18.02
C GLY A 663 5.51 -50.07 19.45
N LYS A 664 4.64 -50.18 20.45
CA LYS A 664 4.94 -49.79 21.85
C LYS A 664 5.80 -50.79 22.65
N GLY A 665 6.23 -51.89 22.03
CA GLY A 665 6.84 -53.04 22.71
C GLY A 665 8.33 -53.27 22.50
N SER A 666 9.06 -52.36 21.84
CA SER A 666 10.50 -52.50 21.55
C SER A 666 11.36 -51.46 22.24
#